data_AF-A0A0G2HN74-F1
#
_entry.id   AF-A0A0G2HN74-F1
#
_cell.length_a   1.000
_cell.length_b   1.000
_cell.length_c   1.000
_cell.angle_alpha   90.00
_cell.angle_beta   90.00
_cell.angle_gamma   90.00
#
_symmetry.space_group_name_H-M   'P 1'
#
loop_
_entity.id
_entity.type
_entity.pdbx_description
1 polymer ?
#
loop_
_entity_poly.entity_id
_entity_poly.type
_entity_poly.pdbx_seq_one_letter_code
_entity_poly.pdbx_strand_id
1 'polypeptide(L)'
;MTAPITNGFSLSHDESDAPVRVQELKHDSSVLALAVSDKYIFAGTHDGELIVWSLGTFELVRRIQAHKRHILWLFLSGSSSSTTHSDSSQSSPDSTSVDSRPLLISSAGDALVSVWCPNTFTRLYEIYSVDHVGDVFSCAYSSQQDTVYIGAQDQSIQWVRLNDRDRRVPHNNPSHPDQRHHPFFDSKAPGGASTPRRKDKREELIPKPEATLEIDRGSVGKFAHFGFVYCMIIARGPTVLVDSDEEVLISGGGDGSIKLWQIKQDEKYDGFEEWDAWEKREIMCLRGDDDDFGESVFSLAIDGSFLYSGKKKGVIELWDLDTKQKLRVIKGHRGDVMALQLSWGYLLSGATTGSAAKHSTVHYSKDHFSSPSTEKVSQKYRCLKRWTAHNGKVLSSACTNYNGDQLYITGANDNSVSVWRIDDVCEQPEDVAGKPEDMMFSSLREFVSYKTVSSRPEFVEDCRRGASFLCNLFKRLGARVHMLSRDDQIHNPVVCAVFSGKREPAEDRKRILFYGHYDVVPADRNAESKWTTDPFQVEGVNGYWYGRGVSDNKGPTMAALFAVTDLLEAKQLENDVIFLIDGEEESGSRGFQEAVAENKDLIGKVDYILLANSYWLDDETPCLTYGLRGVLHATVCVDSIYPDLHSGVDGSYMVDEPLSDLTRLLSTLKGPRNKIMVPDFYDSILPLTAAEEARYEDITKILSRRNPEAGTVDQLKAGLMARWREPNLTIHRYKVSGLDGSIVSGHASATISFRLFAQLESRNSLSIKIDNKAEPWLGDPSNQIFQTLEEAIIKVWGLGGSARDHGVVEVVGQESVEVQQAQENDTVDESSDDDGEIAYVANKETNNISSSVDKAAGAAIKSEPKLYPRESTSTFGPVPSSCSIDDDSAPPTPSLPEFVTSTNQESGLVTDREPESRPETTLSDTPAVVVRGRKPLYIREGGSIPAIRFLEKEFGAPAAHLPCGQASDAAHLENERIRLLNLLKSREIFGEVFRRL
;
A
#
# COMPACT_ATOMS: atom_id res chain seq x y z
N MET A 1 -3.18 33.56 8.16
CA MET A 1 -3.97 33.16 9.34
C MET A 1 -4.99 32.13 8.90
N THR A 2 -4.62 30.87 8.99
CA THR A 2 -5.39 29.71 8.52
C THR A 2 -5.20 28.64 9.59
N ALA A 3 -6.26 28.33 10.35
CA ALA A 3 -6.15 27.40 11.45
C ALA A 3 -5.98 25.96 10.91
N PRO A 4 -5.00 25.17 11.39
CA PRO A 4 -4.90 23.77 11.02
C PRO A 4 -6.13 23.00 11.52
N ILE A 5 -6.62 22.05 10.72
CA ILE A 5 -7.82 21.26 11.05
C ILE A 5 -7.46 20.23 12.13
N THR A 6 -7.63 20.63 13.39
CA THR A 6 -7.45 19.76 14.55
C THR A 6 -8.61 18.77 14.65
N ASN A 7 -8.48 17.62 14.00
CA ASN A 7 -9.43 16.51 14.14
C ASN A 7 -9.55 16.11 15.62
N GLY A 8 -10.70 16.46 16.22
CA GLY A 8 -10.95 16.42 17.65
C GLY A 8 -11.18 15.01 18.21
N PHE A 9 -10.18 14.14 18.16
CA PHE A 9 -10.21 12.86 18.85
C PHE A 9 -10.21 13.06 20.37
N SER A 10 -11.34 12.77 21.01
CA SER A 10 -11.44 12.67 22.47
C SER A 10 -10.64 11.47 22.97
N LEU A 11 -9.93 11.63 24.09
CA LEU A 11 -9.20 10.55 24.77
C LEU A 11 -10.16 9.64 25.57
N SER A 12 -11.19 9.12 24.90
CA SER A 12 -12.37 8.47 25.48
C SER A 12 -12.50 7.00 25.03
N HIS A 13 -11.47 6.22 25.30
CA HIS A 13 -11.54 4.75 25.38
C HIS A 13 -11.03 4.34 26.75
N ASP A 14 -11.75 3.43 27.40
CA ASP A 14 -11.47 2.97 28.77
C ASP A 14 -10.20 2.12 28.85
N GLU A 15 -9.60 2.07 30.04
CA GLU A 15 -8.36 1.33 30.35
C GLU A 15 -8.59 -0.18 30.55
N SER A 16 -9.61 -0.75 29.88
CA SER A 16 -10.30 -1.98 30.31
C SER A 16 -9.78 -3.30 29.72
N ASP A 17 -8.84 -3.28 28.77
CA ASP A 17 -8.22 -4.49 28.21
C ASP A 17 -6.70 -4.30 28.01
N ALA A 18 -5.95 -4.55 29.09
CA ALA A 18 -4.50 -4.45 29.11
C ALA A 18 -3.85 -5.77 28.61
N PRO A 19 -2.76 -5.72 27.82
CA PRO A 19 -2.02 -6.92 27.41
C PRO A 19 -1.51 -7.71 28.63
N VAL A 20 -1.33 -9.02 28.46
CA VAL A 20 -0.94 -9.91 29.57
C VAL A 20 0.49 -9.57 30.01
N ARG A 21 0.65 -9.11 31.25
CA ARG A 21 1.98 -8.92 31.84
C ARG A 21 2.56 -10.26 32.26
N VAL A 22 3.53 -10.75 31.49
CA VAL A 22 4.23 -12.03 31.73
C VAL A 22 5.05 -11.96 33.01
N GLN A 23 5.81 -10.88 33.19
CA GLN A 23 6.75 -10.73 34.30
C GLN A 23 6.97 -9.26 34.69
N GLU A 24 7.28 -9.04 35.97
CA GLU A 24 7.81 -7.78 36.50
C GLU A 24 9.19 -8.07 37.11
N LEU A 25 10.25 -7.46 36.57
CA LEU A 25 11.63 -7.55 37.07
C LEU A 25 11.89 -6.30 37.93
N LYS A 26 12.46 -6.46 39.13
CA LYS A 26 12.71 -5.34 40.05
C LYS A 26 14.19 -5.14 40.32
N HIS A 27 14.56 -3.88 40.52
CA HIS A 27 15.90 -3.46 40.90
C HIS A 27 15.86 -2.41 42.02
N ASP A 28 17.03 -2.12 42.60
CA ASP A 28 17.24 -1.09 43.61
C ASP A 28 17.19 0.34 43.03
N SER A 29 17.39 0.47 41.70
CA SER A 29 17.66 1.74 41.00
C SER A 29 16.83 1.87 39.71
N SER A 30 16.59 3.10 39.27
CA SER A 30 15.73 3.42 38.13
C SER A 30 16.30 2.90 36.81
N VAL A 31 15.44 2.29 35.98
CA VAL A 31 15.81 1.81 34.65
C VAL A 31 15.61 2.95 33.65
N LEU A 32 16.67 3.28 32.92
CA LEU A 32 16.72 4.42 32.00
C LEU A 32 16.75 3.97 30.54
N ALA A 33 17.47 2.89 30.24
CA ALA A 33 17.64 2.32 28.91
C ALA A 33 17.46 0.79 28.91
N LEU A 34 16.98 0.24 27.79
CA LEU A 34 16.80 -1.18 27.54
C LEU A 34 17.38 -1.62 26.20
N ALA A 35 17.86 -2.87 26.12
CA ALA A 35 18.08 -3.61 24.88
C ALA A 35 17.74 -5.09 25.09
N VAL A 36 17.46 -5.85 24.03
CA VAL A 36 17.06 -7.26 24.15
C VAL A 36 17.66 -8.10 23.02
N SER A 37 18.17 -9.29 23.35
CA SER A 37 18.63 -10.29 22.39
C SER A 37 17.71 -11.52 22.39
N ASP A 38 18.04 -12.49 21.53
CA ASP A 38 17.57 -13.88 21.56
C ASP A 38 17.60 -14.60 22.93
N LYS A 39 18.43 -14.13 23.87
CA LYS A 39 18.74 -14.81 25.15
C LYS A 39 18.62 -13.90 26.38
N TYR A 40 18.81 -12.59 26.24
CA TYR A 40 19.00 -11.69 27.38
C TYR A 40 18.23 -10.38 27.27
N ILE A 41 17.71 -9.92 28.41
CA ILE A 41 17.20 -8.56 28.59
C ILE A 41 18.29 -7.74 29.28
N PHE A 42 18.75 -6.69 28.62
CA PHE A 42 19.75 -5.75 29.12
C PHE A 42 19.08 -4.47 29.61
N ALA A 43 19.42 -4.01 30.80
CA ALA A 43 18.95 -2.74 31.34
C ALA A 43 20.10 -1.87 31.86
N GLY A 44 20.05 -0.58 31.50
CA GLY A 44 20.94 0.45 32.00
C GLY A 44 20.30 1.24 33.12
N THR A 45 20.97 1.33 34.27
CA THR A 45 20.42 1.96 35.48
C THR A 45 20.94 3.37 35.74
N HIS A 46 20.20 4.10 36.56
CA HIS A 46 20.62 5.38 37.13
C HIS A 46 21.92 5.27 37.96
N ASP A 47 22.27 4.11 38.51
CA ASP A 47 23.53 3.94 39.26
C ASP A 47 24.76 3.59 38.42
N GLY A 48 24.63 3.57 37.08
CA GLY A 48 25.72 3.21 36.18
C GLY A 48 25.92 1.71 36.02
N GLU A 49 24.92 0.92 36.41
CA GLU A 49 24.95 -0.53 36.36
C GLU A 49 24.31 -1.04 35.06
N LEU A 50 24.97 -1.99 34.41
CA LEU A 50 24.38 -2.83 33.38
C LEU A 50 23.88 -4.12 34.03
N ILE A 51 22.58 -4.38 33.88
CA ILE A 51 21.90 -5.57 34.40
C ILE A 51 21.51 -6.47 33.25
N VAL A 52 21.69 -7.77 33.43
CA VAL A 52 21.39 -8.82 32.45
C VAL A 52 20.46 -9.85 33.09
N TRP A 53 19.23 -9.94 32.59
CA TRP A 53 18.31 -11.04 32.91
C TRP A 53 18.23 -12.04 31.77
N SER A 54 17.99 -13.30 32.12
CA SER A 54 17.62 -14.37 31.17
C SER A 54 16.26 -14.06 30.54
N LEU A 55 16.16 -14.06 29.21
CA LEU A 55 14.86 -13.89 28.53
C LEU A 55 13.95 -15.11 28.74
N GLY A 56 14.55 -16.31 28.88
CA GLY A 56 13.81 -17.57 29.03
C GLY A 56 13.44 -17.97 30.45
N THR A 57 14.17 -17.51 31.46
CA THR A 57 13.89 -17.82 32.89
C THR A 57 13.58 -16.58 33.74
N PHE A 58 13.78 -15.37 33.20
CA PHE A 58 13.67 -14.08 33.91
C PHE A 58 14.60 -13.92 35.13
N GLU A 59 15.50 -14.87 35.37
CA GLU A 59 16.49 -14.82 36.44
C GLU A 59 17.61 -13.81 36.14
N LEU A 60 18.17 -13.23 37.19
CA LEU A 60 19.31 -12.31 37.12
C LEU A 60 20.59 -13.09 36.78
N VAL A 61 21.09 -12.92 35.56
CA VAL A 61 22.30 -13.59 35.05
C VAL A 61 23.57 -12.83 35.47
N ARG A 62 23.54 -11.49 35.39
CA ARG A 62 24.68 -10.65 35.80
C ARG A 62 24.28 -9.21 36.16
N ARG A 63 25.02 -8.61 37.08
CA ARG A 63 25.01 -7.18 37.45
C ARG A 63 26.45 -6.67 37.34
N ILE A 64 26.68 -5.59 36.59
CA ILE A 64 28.01 -5.06 36.26
C ILE A 64 28.01 -3.54 36.50
N GLN A 65 29.00 -3.00 37.21
CA GLN A 65 29.24 -1.55 37.16
C GLN A 65 29.86 -1.23 35.79
N ALA A 66 29.09 -0.62 34.88
CA ALA A 66 29.51 -0.37 33.51
C ALA A 66 30.06 1.05 33.32
N HIS A 67 29.48 2.01 34.05
CA HIS A 67 29.81 3.44 34.03
C HIS A 67 29.84 3.99 35.46
N LYS A 68 30.43 5.16 35.67
CA LYS A 68 30.46 5.85 36.98
C LYS A 68 29.13 6.54 37.29
N ARG A 69 28.40 6.92 36.24
CA ARG A 69 27.14 7.65 36.27
C ARG A 69 26.05 6.91 35.49
N HIS A 70 24.84 7.44 35.56
CA HIS A 70 23.61 6.98 34.89
C HIS A 70 23.87 6.50 33.45
N ILE A 71 23.49 5.26 33.13
CA ILE A 71 23.47 4.77 31.75
C ILE A 71 22.26 5.39 31.07
N LEU A 72 22.46 6.11 29.97
CA LEU A 72 21.42 6.90 29.29
C LEU A 72 20.88 6.20 28.03
N TRP A 73 21.72 5.42 27.34
CA TRP A 73 21.35 4.66 26.15
C TRP A 73 21.92 3.25 26.20
N LEU A 74 21.17 2.30 25.63
CA LEU A 74 21.65 0.96 25.28
C LEU A 74 21.27 0.70 23.83
N PHE A 75 22.23 0.20 23.05
CA PHE A 75 22.03 -0.24 21.67
C PHE A 75 22.66 -1.62 21.50
N LEU A 76 21.98 -2.53 20.80
CA LEU A 76 22.51 -3.85 20.47
C LEU A 76 22.54 -4.01 18.95
N SER A 77 23.72 -4.29 18.38
CA SER A 77 23.81 -4.65 16.97
C SER A 77 23.43 -6.12 16.75
N GLY A 78 22.69 -6.41 15.68
CA GLY A 78 22.26 -7.76 15.33
C GLY A 78 20.96 -8.23 15.99
N SER A 79 20.36 -7.46 16.91
CA SER A 79 18.94 -7.63 17.26
C SER A 79 18.06 -6.92 16.22
N SER A 80 16.88 -7.48 15.94
CA SER A 80 15.86 -6.93 15.03
C SER A 80 15.14 -5.68 15.60
N SER A 81 15.89 -4.83 16.30
CA SER A 81 15.48 -3.55 16.89
C SER A 81 15.96 -2.36 16.06
N SER A 82 16.89 -2.56 15.11
CA SER A 82 16.94 -1.70 13.92
C SER A 82 15.67 -1.95 13.11
N THR A 83 14.93 -0.90 12.76
CA THR A 83 13.53 -0.98 12.31
C THR A 83 13.39 -1.36 10.82
N THR A 84 14.18 -2.34 10.39
CA THR A 84 14.18 -2.95 9.06
C THR A 84 13.35 -4.23 9.08
N HIS A 85 12.42 -4.40 8.14
CA HIS A 85 11.64 -5.63 8.03
C HIS A 85 12.51 -6.87 7.83
N SER A 86 12.11 -7.97 8.44
CA SER A 86 12.85 -9.22 8.47
C SER A 86 12.54 -10.09 7.25
N ASP A 87 13.22 -9.84 6.12
CA ASP A 87 13.29 -10.78 4.99
C ASP A 87 14.09 -12.03 5.41
N SER A 88 13.43 -13.01 6.05
CA SER A 88 14.03 -14.24 6.56
C SER A 88 14.25 -15.32 5.49
N SER A 89 14.71 -14.93 4.30
CA SER A 89 14.74 -15.81 3.11
C SER A 89 15.95 -15.63 2.19
N GLN A 90 17.17 -15.46 2.75
CA GLN A 90 18.40 -15.69 1.98
C GLN A 90 19.62 -16.07 2.85
N SER A 91 20.11 -17.30 2.67
CA SER A 91 21.40 -17.78 3.18
C SER A 91 22.23 -18.40 2.04
N SER A 92 22.41 -17.63 0.97
CA SER A 92 23.34 -17.96 -0.12
C SER A 92 24.78 -18.04 0.44
N PRO A 93 25.53 -19.14 0.23
CA PRO A 93 26.80 -19.37 0.92
C PRO A 93 27.99 -18.55 0.40
N ASP A 94 27.87 -17.95 -0.79
CA ASP A 94 28.97 -17.26 -1.48
C ASP A 94 28.91 -15.73 -1.36
N SER A 95 29.18 -15.21 -0.16
CA SER A 95 29.73 -13.85 -0.03
C SER A 95 30.70 -13.77 1.15
N THR A 96 31.87 -13.18 0.94
CA THR A 96 32.94 -13.08 1.95
C THR A 96 32.74 -11.88 2.88
N SER A 97 31.53 -11.72 3.43
CA SER A 97 31.26 -10.73 4.48
C SER A 97 31.96 -11.16 5.78
N VAL A 98 32.71 -10.24 6.40
CA VAL A 98 33.35 -10.50 7.70
C VAL A 98 32.29 -10.73 8.78
N ASP A 99 32.50 -11.72 9.64
CA ASP A 99 31.58 -12.07 10.75
C ASP A 99 31.31 -10.88 11.69
N SER A 100 30.24 -10.13 11.41
CA SER A 100 29.74 -9.04 12.24
C SER A 100 29.16 -9.57 13.55
N ARG A 101 30.04 -9.80 14.53
CA ARG A 101 29.67 -10.21 15.88
C ARG A 101 28.71 -9.18 16.50
N PRO A 102 27.65 -9.60 17.20
CA PRO A 102 26.76 -8.65 17.86
C PRO A 102 27.51 -7.90 18.97
N LEU A 103 27.25 -6.60 19.09
CA LEU A 103 27.89 -5.67 20.02
C LEU A 103 26.81 -4.96 20.84
N LEU A 104 26.97 -4.96 22.17
CA LEU A 104 26.15 -4.13 23.06
C LEU A 104 26.92 -2.84 23.34
N ILE A 105 26.30 -1.68 23.08
CA ILE A 105 26.87 -0.35 23.29
C ILE A 105 26.09 0.34 24.40
N SER A 106 26.78 0.90 25.39
CA SER A 106 26.21 1.69 26.48
C SER A 106 26.79 3.11 26.51
N SER A 107 25.95 4.13 26.62
CA SER A 107 26.35 5.52 26.87
C SER A 107 25.93 5.97 28.26
N ALA A 108 26.61 6.97 28.82
CA ALA A 108 26.29 7.47 30.15
C ALA A 108 26.60 8.96 30.34
N GLY A 109 26.13 9.49 31.47
CA GLY A 109 26.42 10.86 31.93
C GLY A 109 27.86 11.09 32.42
N ASP A 110 28.80 10.16 32.21
CA ASP A 110 30.23 10.32 32.50
C ASP A 110 31.09 10.67 31.28
N ALA A 111 30.45 11.01 30.16
CA ALA A 111 31.08 11.35 28.87
C ALA A 111 31.89 10.19 28.24
N LEU A 112 31.59 8.95 28.64
CA LEU A 112 32.15 7.73 28.06
C LEU A 112 31.07 6.93 27.31
N VAL A 113 31.50 6.20 26.29
CA VAL A 113 30.73 5.12 25.65
C VAL A 113 31.51 3.82 25.81
N SER A 114 30.84 2.74 26.22
CA SER A 114 31.44 1.42 26.38
C SER A 114 30.83 0.43 25.39
N VAL A 115 31.66 -0.37 24.72
CA VAL A 115 31.24 -1.46 23.85
C VAL A 115 31.54 -2.79 24.52
N TRP A 116 30.57 -3.70 24.53
CA TRP A 116 30.59 -4.96 25.24
C TRP A 116 30.25 -6.12 24.30
N CYS A 117 30.82 -7.29 24.56
CA CYS A 117 30.33 -8.54 23.96
C CYS A 117 29.04 -8.98 24.70
N PRO A 118 27.88 -9.10 24.05
CA PRO A 118 26.61 -9.43 24.70
C PRO A 118 26.53 -10.88 25.22
N ASN A 119 27.46 -11.76 24.82
CA ASN A 119 27.48 -13.17 25.24
C ASN A 119 28.44 -13.44 26.41
N THR A 120 29.60 -12.77 26.47
CA THR A 120 30.60 -12.94 27.55
C THR A 120 30.53 -11.85 28.62
N PHE A 121 29.89 -10.73 28.28
CA PHE A 121 29.85 -9.48 29.03
C PHE A 121 31.24 -8.88 29.30
N THR A 122 32.22 -9.13 28.41
CA THR A 122 33.52 -8.47 28.42
C THR A 122 33.42 -7.08 27.79
N ARG A 123 34.13 -6.09 28.36
CA ARG A 123 34.21 -4.73 27.84
C ARG A 123 35.28 -4.71 26.74
N LEU A 124 34.86 -4.61 25.49
CA LEU A 124 35.73 -4.64 24.32
C LEU A 124 36.39 -3.27 24.13
N TYR A 125 35.58 -2.21 24.09
CA TYR A 125 36.04 -0.85 23.84
C TYR A 125 35.52 0.14 24.89
N GLU A 126 36.32 1.17 25.12
CA GLU A 126 35.98 2.40 25.83
C GLU A 126 36.29 3.56 24.89
N ILE A 127 35.30 4.43 24.66
CA ILE A 127 35.36 5.52 23.69
C ILE A 127 35.12 6.83 24.42
N TYR A 128 35.95 7.84 24.15
CA TYR A 128 35.78 9.19 24.68
C TYR A 128 36.19 10.27 23.67
N SER A 129 35.66 11.48 23.87
CA SER A 129 36.01 12.67 23.08
C SER A 129 37.10 13.50 23.72
N VAL A 130 38.00 14.06 22.91
CA VAL A 130 39.02 15.05 23.32
C VAL A 130 38.37 16.29 23.96
N ASP A 131 37.20 16.71 23.48
CA ASP A 131 36.48 17.89 23.96
C ASP A 131 35.42 17.52 25.03
N HIS A 132 34.90 18.52 25.76
CA HIS A 132 33.97 18.32 26.89
C HIS A 132 32.50 18.23 26.43
N VAL A 133 32.07 17.03 26.06
CA VAL A 133 30.75 16.76 25.43
C VAL A 133 29.53 16.77 26.34
N GLY A 134 29.74 16.71 27.67
CA GLY A 134 28.66 16.56 28.65
C GLY A 134 28.09 15.13 28.71
N ASP A 135 26.79 15.01 28.95
CA ASP A 135 26.07 13.74 28.94
C ASP A 135 25.94 13.19 27.50
N VAL A 136 26.05 11.87 27.32
CA VAL A 136 25.87 11.20 26.02
C VAL A 136 24.49 10.53 25.98
N PHE A 137 23.54 11.14 25.26
CA PHE A 137 22.13 10.73 25.29
C PHE A 137 21.78 9.60 24.33
N SER A 138 22.48 9.45 23.21
CA SER A 138 22.15 8.46 22.19
C SER A 138 23.38 7.91 21.48
N CYS A 139 23.28 6.66 21.00
CA CYS A 139 24.31 6.01 20.18
C CYS A 139 23.67 5.14 19.09
N ALA A 140 24.30 5.11 17.91
CA ALA A 140 23.96 4.21 16.80
C ALA A 140 25.25 3.58 16.23
N TYR A 141 25.14 2.48 15.50
CA TYR A 141 26.29 1.76 14.95
C TYR A 141 26.04 1.34 13.50
N SER A 142 26.93 1.76 12.59
CA SER A 142 26.90 1.34 11.19
C SER A 142 27.56 -0.03 11.05
N SER A 143 26.81 -0.99 10.52
CA SER A 143 27.29 -2.35 10.28
C SER A 143 28.26 -2.41 9.09
N GLN A 144 28.01 -1.56 8.08
CA GLN A 144 28.82 -1.48 6.86
C GLN A 144 30.20 -0.85 7.07
N GLN A 145 30.35 0.00 8.09
CA GLN A 145 31.57 0.80 8.28
C GLN A 145 32.32 0.55 9.59
N ASP A 146 31.78 -0.32 10.47
CA ASP A 146 32.33 -0.59 11.81
C ASP A 146 32.43 0.69 12.67
N THR A 147 31.52 1.64 12.44
CA THR A 147 31.54 3.00 13.01
C THR A 147 30.44 3.17 14.06
N VAL A 148 30.83 3.58 15.27
CA VAL A 148 29.90 4.04 16.31
C VAL A 148 29.66 5.54 16.16
N TYR A 149 28.40 5.96 16.12
CA TYR A 149 27.93 7.34 16.13
C TYR A 149 27.37 7.70 17.51
N ILE A 150 27.71 8.89 18.01
CA ILE A 150 27.54 9.32 19.40
C ILE A 150 26.86 10.69 19.42
N GLY A 151 25.68 10.80 20.05
CA GLY A 151 24.90 12.03 20.17
C GLY A 151 24.96 12.61 21.59
N ALA A 152 25.39 13.87 21.70
CA ALA A 152 25.81 14.46 22.97
C ALA A 152 25.05 15.73 23.41
N GLN A 153 25.28 16.13 24.66
CA GLN A 153 24.73 17.34 25.29
C GLN A 153 25.34 18.64 24.74
N ASP A 154 26.57 18.61 24.25
CA ASP A 154 27.24 19.75 23.58
C ASP A 154 26.71 20.04 22.17
N GLN A 155 25.60 19.40 21.77
CA GLN A 155 24.92 19.54 20.48
C GLN A 155 25.69 18.92 19.29
N SER A 156 26.74 18.13 19.56
CA SER A 156 27.49 17.44 18.51
C SER A 156 26.99 16.02 18.22
N ILE A 157 27.26 15.57 16.99
CA ILE A 157 27.32 14.16 16.61
C ILE A 157 28.79 13.82 16.36
N GLN A 158 29.28 12.75 16.97
CA GLN A 158 30.68 12.32 16.88
C GLN A 158 30.78 10.87 16.43
N TRP A 159 31.91 10.47 15.84
CA TRP A 159 32.06 9.10 15.34
C TRP A 159 33.47 8.52 15.52
N VAL A 160 33.55 7.19 15.65
CA VAL A 160 34.82 6.45 15.64
C VAL A 160 34.61 5.03 15.08
N ARG A 161 35.57 4.55 14.29
CA ARG A 161 35.62 3.19 13.75
C ARG A 161 36.35 2.26 14.72
N LEU A 162 35.74 1.13 15.11
CA LEU A 162 36.24 0.30 16.21
C LEU A 162 37.56 -0.43 15.87
N ASN A 163 37.71 -0.85 14.62
CA ASN A 163 38.94 -1.46 14.09
C ASN A 163 40.01 -0.43 13.68
N ASP A 164 39.77 0.87 13.82
CA ASP A 164 40.82 1.87 13.65
C ASP A 164 41.94 1.63 14.68
N ARG A 165 43.19 1.76 14.23
CA ARG A 165 44.40 1.56 15.03
C ARG A 165 45.02 2.87 15.45
N ASP A 166 44.85 3.93 14.66
CA ASP A 166 45.44 5.24 14.90
C ASP A 166 44.68 6.01 16.00
N ARG A 167 43.48 5.53 16.36
CA ARG A 167 42.65 6.03 17.46
C ARG A 167 42.85 5.28 18.79
N ARG A 168 43.68 4.23 18.81
CA ARG A 168 43.93 3.42 20.01
C ARG A 168 44.94 4.11 20.93
N VAL A 169 44.50 4.45 22.13
CA VAL A 169 45.27 5.23 23.11
C VAL A 169 45.50 4.45 24.40
N PRO A 170 46.59 4.72 25.15
CA PRO A 170 46.78 4.15 26.47
C PRO A 170 45.67 4.59 27.44
N HIS A 171 45.23 3.71 28.36
CA HIS A 171 44.24 4.05 29.39
C HIS A 171 44.66 5.23 30.31
N ASN A 172 45.94 5.61 30.29
CA ASN A 172 46.49 6.75 31.03
C ASN A 172 46.80 7.98 30.17
N ASN A 173 46.08 8.17 29.06
CA ASN A 173 46.19 9.37 28.22
C ASN A 173 45.72 10.62 29.00
N PRO A 174 46.50 11.72 29.07
CA PRO A 174 46.10 12.94 29.80
C PRO A 174 44.85 13.66 29.29
N SER A 175 44.37 13.33 28.09
CA SER A 175 43.12 13.81 27.50
C SER A 175 41.87 13.04 27.99
N HIS A 176 42.04 11.85 28.60
CA HIS A 176 40.92 11.05 29.13
C HIS A 176 40.08 11.89 30.11
N PRO A 177 38.73 11.78 30.13
CA PRO A 177 37.86 12.62 30.96
C PRO A 177 38.26 12.70 32.46
N ASP A 178 38.76 11.59 33.01
CA ASP A 178 39.25 11.51 34.40
C ASP A 178 40.59 12.20 34.66
N GLN A 179 41.38 12.49 33.63
CA GLN A 179 42.72 13.05 33.72
C GLN A 179 42.80 14.49 33.20
N ARG A 180 42.02 14.84 32.17
CA ARG A 180 42.05 16.17 31.55
C ARG A 180 41.68 17.27 32.53
N HIS A 181 42.43 18.36 32.50
CA HIS A 181 42.22 19.53 33.37
C HIS A 181 40.93 20.27 32.99
N HIS A 182 39.94 20.22 33.87
CA HIS A 182 38.65 20.90 33.71
C HIS A 182 38.78 22.36 34.20
N PRO A 183 38.60 23.38 33.34
CA PRO A 183 38.86 24.78 33.69
C PRO A 183 38.17 25.28 34.97
N PHE A 184 36.91 24.86 35.21
CA PHE A 184 36.17 25.19 36.43
C PHE A 184 36.64 24.41 37.69
N PHE A 185 36.67 23.07 37.65
CA PHE A 185 36.86 22.26 38.86
C PHE A 185 38.32 22.13 39.33
N ASP A 186 39.30 22.17 38.42
CA ASP A 186 40.73 22.08 38.77
C ASP A 186 41.40 23.48 38.84
N SER A 187 40.62 24.55 38.75
CA SER A 187 41.12 25.92 38.90
C SER A 187 41.75 26.13 40.29
N LYS A 188 42.96 26.69 40.28
CA LYS A 188 43.68 27.03 41.51
C LYS A 188 43.03 28.23 42.19
N ALA A 189 42.70 28.08 43.47
CA ALA A 189 42.24 29.18 44.31
C ALA A 189 43.35 30.25 44.48
N PRO A 190 43.02 31.49 44.87
CA PRO A 190 44.01 32.50 45.24
C PRO A 190 44.95 31.97 46.33
N GLY A 191 46.23 31.79 46.00
CA GLY A 191 47.21 31.07 46.83
C GLY A 191 47.72 29.74 46.24
N GLY A 192 47.19 29.29 45.10
CA GLY A 192 47.75 28.19 44.30
C GLY A 192 47.26 26.78 44.66
N ALA A 193 46.47 26.63 45.73
CA ALA A 193 45.83 25.36 46.08
C ALA A 193 44.72 24.98 45.09
N SER A 194 44.65 23.71 44.71
CA SER A 194 43.52 23.13 43.95
C SER A 194 42.75 22.16 44.84
N THR A 195 41.43 22.06 44.64
CA THR A 195 40.63 21.02 45.28
C THR A 195 41.07 19.64 44.76
N PRO A 196 41.40 18.66 45.63
CA PRO A 196 41.74 17.32 45.16
C PRO A 196 40.55 16.65 44.47
N ARG A 197 40.76 16.12 43.25
CA ARG A 197 39.76 15.26 42.59
C ARG A 197 39.43 14.08 43.51
N ARG A 198 38.17 14.00 43.94
CA ARG A 198 37.67 12.91 44.78
C ARG A 198 37.55 11.66 43.91
N LYS A 199 38.42 10.67 44.11
CA LYS A 199 38.27 9.34 43.50
C LYS A 199 36.86 8.81 43.79
N ASP A 200 36.15 8.40 42.74
CA ASP A 200 34.90 7.66 42.89
C ASP A 200 35.23 6.19 43.20
N LYS A 201 34.53 5.60 44.17
CA LYS A 201 34.67 4.17 44.48
C LYS A 201 34.07 3.28 43.40
N ARG A 202 33.16 3.80 42.56
CA ARG A 202 32.57 3.08 41.43
C ARG A 202 33.59 2.78 40.34
N GLU A 203 34.60 3.64 40.16
CA GLU A 203 35.68 3.46 39.18
C GLU A 203 36.45 2.15 39.39
N GLU A 204 36.69 1.78 40.65
CA GLU A 204 37.42 0.55 41.01
C GLU A 204 36.58 -0.74 40.80
N LEU A 205 35.30 -0.61 40.45
CA LEU A 205 34.38 -1.71 40.12
C LEU A 205 34.16 -1.89 38.61
N ILE A 206 34.56 -0.92 37.77
CA ILE A 206 34.32 -0.97 36.31
C ILE A 206 35.32 -1.92 35.64
N PRO A 207 34.87 -2.90 34.83
CA PRO A 207 35.76 -3.75 34.05
C PRO A 207 36.68 -2.94 33.13
N LYS A 208 37.96 -3.31 33.08
CA LYS A 208 38.90 -2.72 32.14
C LYS A 208 38.52 -3.10 30.70
N PRO A 209 38.58 -2.16 29.74
CA PRO A 209 38.31 -2.45 28.34
C PRO A 209 39.52 -3.12 27.70
N GLU A 210 39.30 -3.94 26.66
CA GLU A 210 40.38 -4.56 25.87
C GLU A 210 41.17 -3.52 25.05
N ALA A 211 40.53 -2.44 24.61
CA ALA A 211 41.18 -1.25 24.07
C ALA A 211 40.41 0.04 24.42
N THR A 212 41.13 1.15 24.56
CA THR A 212 40.54 2.50 24.70
C THR A 212 40.76 3.28 23.40
N LEU A 213 39.72 3.99 22.94
CA LEU A 213 39.67 4.75 21.70
C LEU A 213 39.41 6.24 21.99
N GLU A 214 40.16 7.12 21.32
CA GLU A 214 39.99 8.57 21.36
C GLU A 214 39.36 9.08 20.04
N ILE A 215 38.27 9.83 20.14
CA ILE A 215 37.61 10.46 18.99
C ILE A 215 38.45 11.64 18.50
N ASP A 216 38.77 11.65 17.20
CA ASP A 216 39.53 12.70 16.55
C ASP A 216 38.72 14.00 16.38
N ARG A 217 39.40 15.15 16.30
CA ARG A 217 38.73 16.45 16.13
C ARG A 217 38.03 16.62 14.79
N GLY A 218 38.55 15.99 13.72
CA GLY A 218 37.87 15.88 12.42
C GLY A 218 36.70 14.88 12.43
N SER A 219 36.47 14.16 13.53
CA SER A 219 35.34 13.23 13.72
C SER A 219 34.26 13.79 14.66
N VAL A 220 34.11 15.12 14.69
CA VAL A 220 33.15 15.86 15.52
C VAL A 220 32.32 16.83 14.68
N GLY A 221 31.09 16.46 14.39
CA GLY A 221 30.07 17.34 13.79
C GLY A 221 29.45 18.25 14.84
N LYS A 222 30.00 19.46 15.00
CA LYS A 222 29.50 20.46 15.97
C LYS A 222 28.20 21.10 15.48
N PHE A 223 27.30 21.44 16.41
CA PHE A 223 25.95 21.95 16.14
C PHE A 223 25.14 21.13 15.13
N ALA A 224 25.21 19.79 15.23
CA ALA A 224 24.39 18.90 14.43
C ALA A 224 22.88 19.23 14.57
N HIS A 225 22.47 19.59 15.79
CA HIS A 225 21.19 20.24 16.10
C HIS A 225 21.44 21.51 16.93
N PHE A 226 20.44 22.38 17.10
CA PHE A 226 20.51 23.51 18.04
C PHE A 226 19.99 23.14 19.44
N GLY A 227 20.36 21.94 19.90
CA GLY A 227 19.89 21.31 21.13
C GLY A 227 20.50 19.93 21.33
N PHE A 228 20.18 19.26 22.44
CA PHE A 228 20.74 17.94 22.74
C PHE A 228 20.31 16.89 21.69
N VAL A 229 21.20 15.96 21.35
CA VAL A 229 20.92 14.88 20.39
C VAL A 229 20.29 13.69 21.12
N TYR A 230 18.98 13.79 21.39
CA TYR A 230 18.27 12.88 22.29
C TYR A 230 18.15 11.44 21.77
N CYS A 231 18.02 11.25 20.46
CA CYS A 231 17.85 9.93 19.86
C CYS A 231 18.49 9.86 18.47
N MET A 232 18.98 8.67 18.12
CA MET A 232 19.52 8.36 16.80
C MET A 232 19.17 6.93 16.40
N ILE A 233 18.92 6.71 15.12
CA ILE A 233 18.78 5.39 14.49
C ILE A 233 19.60 5.38 13.18
N ILE A 234 19.96 4.19 12.70
CA ILE A 234 20.49 4.00 11.34
C ILE A 234 19.47 3.18 10.56
N ALA A 235 19.21 3.59 9.33
CA ALA A 235 18.30 2.93 8.39
C ALA A 235 18.99 2.77 7.04
N ARG A 236 18.62 1.73 6.28
CA ARG A 236 19.20 1.44 4.96
C ARG A 236 18.21 1.81 3.86
N GLY A 237 18.65 2.58 2.87
CA GLY A 237 17.80 3.08 1.79
C GLY A 237 16.51 3.84 2.19
N PRO A 238 16.47 4.66 3.28
CA PRO A 238 15.20 5.17 3.83
C PRO A 238 14.53 6.30 3.01
N THR A 239 15.03 6.64 1.82
CA THR A 239 14.50 7.71 0.98
C THR A 239 14.94 7.53 -0.47
N VAL A 240 14.15 8.02 -1.44
CA VAL A 240 14.55 8.12 -2.84
C VAL A 240 15.88 8.87 -3.06
N LEU A 241 16.33 9.71 -2.11
CA LEU A 241 17.56 10.50 -2.20
C LEU A 241 18.89 9.71 -2.01
N VAL A 242 18.84 8.45 -1.57
CA VAL A 242 20.02 7.58 -1.39
C VAL A 242 19.87 6.24 -2.08
N ASP A 243 20.94 5.49 -2.29
CA ASP A 243 20.86 4.14 -2.86
C ASP A 243 20.23 3.14 -1.87
N SER A 244 19.58 2.09 -2.39
CA SER A 244 18.75 1.17 -1.58
C SER A 244 19.55 0.35 -0.57
N ASP A 245 20.87 0.26 -0.74
CA ASP A 245 21.81 -0.41 0.16
C ASP A 245 22.62 0.56 1.04
N GLU A 246 22.52 1.88 0.86
CA GLU A 246 23.26 2.87 1.65
C GLU A 246 22.67 3.02 3.07
N GLU A 247 23.52 2.89 4.11
CA GLU A 247 23.15 3.23 5.50
C GLU A 247 23.14 4.75 5.72
N VAL A 248 22.06 5.27 6.30
CA VAL A 248 21.85 6.68 6.64
C VAL A 248 21.62 6.83 8.13
N LEU A 249 22.28 7.81 8.76
CA LEU A 249 22.07 8.16 10.17
C LEU A 249 20.90 9.13 10.27
N ILE A 250 19.93 8.83 11.12
CA ILE A 250 18.77 9.70 11.40
C ILE A 250 18.82 10.13 12.86
N SER A 251 18.82 11.44 13.13
CA SER A 251 18.93 12.01 14.48
C SER A 251 17.78 12.94 14.83
N GLY A 252 17.29 12.84 16.08
CA GLY A 252 16.23 13.68 16.64
C GLY A 252 16.77 14.68 17.66
N GLY A 253 16.54 15.97 17.40
CA GLY A 253 17.10 17.07 18.19
C GLY A 253 16.18 17.61 19.27
N GLY A 254 16.80 18.19 20.30
CA GLY A 254 16.14 19.01 21.31
C GLY A 254 15.49 20.28 20.75
N ASP A 255 15.94 20.74 19.58
CA ASP A 255 15.35 21.84 18.78
C ASP A 255 14.11 21.41 17.97
N GLY A 256 13.64 20.18 18.15
CA GLY A 256 12.46 19.61 17.51
C GLY A 256 12.65 19.21 16.04
N SER A 257 13.85 19.39 15.50
CA SER A 257 14.21 18.98 14.15
C SER A 257 14.67 17.52 14.09
N ILE A 258 14.43 16.89 12.94
CA ILE A 258 14.95 15.56 12.62
C ILE A 258 15.87 15.73 11.41
N LYS A 259 17.06 15.11 11.42
CA LYS A 259 18.03 15.22 10.33
C LYS A 259 18.51 13.86 9.86
N LEU A 260 18.73 13.75 8.55
CA LEU A 260 19.31 12.58 7.88
C LEU A 260 20.73 12.94 7.40
N TRP A 261 21.71 12.13 7.76
CA TRP A 261 23.13 12.36 7.47
C TRP A 261 23.72 11.22 6.65
N GLN A 262 24.50 11.57 5.63
CA GLN A 262 25.15 10.59 4.75
C GLN A 262 26.35 9.94 5.43
N ILE A 263 26.28 8.62 5.61
CA ILE A 263 27.36 7.81 6.16
C ILE A 263 28.33 7.45 5.02
N LYS A 264 29.11 8.42 4.52
CA LYS A 264 30.19 8.12 3.58
C LYS A 264 31.42 7.55 4.30
N GLN A 265 32.06 6.56 3.67
CA GLN A 265 33.45 6.18 3.98
C GLN A 265 34.36 7.40 3.82
N ASP A 266 35.43 7.45 4.62
CA ASP A 266 36.27 8.64 4.76
C ASP A 266 37.25 8.83 3.58
N GLU A 267 36.71 9.21 2.41
CA GLU A 267 37.49 10.02 1.46
C GLU A 267 37.95 11.28 2.18
N LYS A 268 39.26 11.52 2.21
CA LYS A 268 39.82 12.74 2.81
C LYS A 268 39.40 13.92 1.94
N TYR A 269 38.60 14.83 2.52
CA TYR A 269 38.24 16.10 1.91
C TYR A 269 39.48 17.02 1.87
N ASP A 270 40.33 16.83 0.85
CA ASP A 270 41.48 17.69 0.59
C ASP A 270 41.01 19.12 0.28
N GLY A 271 41.17 20.03 1.26
CA GLY A 271 41.18 21.48 1.03
C GLY A 271 40.04 22.33 1.61
N PHE A 272 39.16 21.79 2.45
CA PHE A 272 38.17 22.59 3.21
C PHE A 272 38.51 22.67 4.71
N GLU A 273 38.05 23.73 5.39
CA GLU A 273 38.13 23.82 6.85
C GLU A 273 37.20 22.77 7.49
N GLU A 274 37.63 22.15 8.60
CA GLU A 274 36.99 20.94 9.20
C GLU A 274 35.49 21.12 9.52
N TRP A 275 35.08 22.35 9.83
CA TRP A 275 33.69 22.72 10.12
C TRP A 275 32.76 22.52 8.92
N ASP A 276 33.24 22.96 7.75
CA ASP A 276 32.49 23.08 6.49
C ASP A 276 32.20 21.69 5.86
N ALA A 277 32.74 20.61 6.45
CA ALA A 277 32.64 19.25 5.97
C ALA A 277 31.49 18.44 6.63
N TRP A 278 31.04 18.80 7.84
CA TRP A 278 29.93 18.08 8.49
C TRP A 278 28.56 18.55 8.01
N GLU A 279 28.36 19.86 7.87
CA GLU A 279 27.08 20.42 7.36
C GLU A 279 26.74 19.88 5.97
N LYS A 280 27.76 19.61 5.13
CA LYS A 280 27.63 19.00 3.80
C LYS A 280 27.29 17.49 3.80
N ARG A 281 27.22 16.84 4.97
CA ARG A 281 26.67 15.47 5.11
C ARG A 281 25.16 15.47 5.35
N GLU A 282 24.51 16.61 5.57
CA GLU A 282 23.05 16.69 5.77
C GLU A 282 22.30 16.47 4.44
N ILE A 283 21.56 15.37 4.32
CA ILE A 283 20.73 15.03 3.15
C ILE A 283 19.36 15.72 3.24
N MET A 284 18.83 15.83 4.46
CA MET A 284 17.46 16.26 4.73
C MET A 284 17.32 16.73 6.18
N CYS A 285 16.52 17.78 6.38
CA CYS A 285 16.06 18.26 7.67
C CYS A 285 14.54 18.37 7.64
N LEU A 286 13.87 17.77 8.64
CA LEU A 286 12.43 17.83 8.84
C LEU A 286 12.14 18.75 10.02
N ARG A 287 11.33 19.79 9.76
CA ARG A 287 10.88 20.80 10.73
C ARG A 287 9.42 21.13 10.45
N GLY A 288 8.70 21.61 11.45
CA GLY A 288 7.32 22.09 11.25
C GLY A 288 7.28 23.37 10.42
N ASP A 289 6.11 23.66 9.85
CA ASP A 289 5.87 24.78 8.94
C ASP A 289 5.76 26.15 9.65
N ASP A 290 5.74 26.16 10.98
CA ASP A 290 5.76 27.36 11.83
C ASP A 290 7.20 27.76 12.17
N ASP A 291 7.54 29.05 12.07
CA ASP A 291 8.88 29.65 12.37
C ASP A 291 9.34 29.54 13.85
N ASP A 292 8.65 28.78 14.71
CA ASP A 292 8.98 28.62 16.13
C ASP A 292 9.78 27.33 16.39
N PHE A 293 10.59 27.30 17.45
CA PHE A 293 11.45 26.16 17.75
C PHE A 293 10.61 24.92 18.12
N GLY A 294 10.74 23.87 17.30
CA GLY A 294 9.86 22.71 17.36
C GLY A 294 9.91 21.94 18.69
N GLU A 295 8.82 21.24 18.99
CA GLU A 295 8.76 20.35 20.16
C GLU A 295 9.81 19.23 20.03
N SER A 296 10.70 19.16 21.04
CA SER A 296 11.84 18.24 21.10
C SER A 296 11.48 16.79 20.77
N VAL A 297 12.30 16.15 19.94
CA VAL A 297 12.18 14.73 19.57
C VAL A 297 12.91 13.89 20.63
N PHE A 298 12.24 12.91 21.21
CA PHE A 298 12.82 12.00 22.23
C PHE A 298 13.02 10.58 21.73
N SER A 299 12.26 10.14 20.73
CA SER A 299 12.36 8.79 20.16
C SER A 299 12.04 8.80 18.66
N LEU A 300 12.63 7.86 17.94
CA LEU A 300 12.44 7.63 16.50
C LEU A 300 12.20 6.14 16.24
N ALA A 301 11.32 5.83 15.28
CA ALA A 301 11.16 4.51 14.70
C ALA A 301 10.80 4.68 13.20
N ILE A 302 11.26 3.77 12.34
CA ILE A 302 11.11 3.87 10.88
C ILE A 302 10.44 2.62 10.28
N ASP A 303 9.82 2.76 9.12
CA ASP A 303 9.12 1.70 8.39
C ASP A 303 9.22 2.01 6.88
N GLY A 304 10.21 1.46 6.19
CA GLY A 304 10.57 1.89 4.83
C GLY A 304 10.98 3.38 4.80
N SER A 305 10.28 4.21 4.03
CA SER A 305 10.43 5.66 4.02
C SER A 305 9.50 6.41 5.00
N PHE A 306 8.75 5.70 5.85
CA PHE A 306 7.85 6.30 6.84
C PHE A 306 8.54 6.44 8.21
N LEU A 307 8.80 7.68 8.64
CA LEU A 307 9.49 7.98 9.89
C LEU A 307 8.52 8.50 10.95
N TYR A 308 8.54 7.85 12.12
CA TYR A 308 7.73 8.17 13.28
C TYR A 308 8.60 8.83 14.35
N SER A 309 8.14 9.95 14.90
CA SER A 309 8.91 10.75 15.88
C SER A 309 8.10 11.04 17.14
N GLY A 310 8.58 10.55 18.27
CA GLY A 310 7.98 10.74 19.59
C GLY A 310 8.39 12.07 20.19
N LYS A 311 7.40 12.91 20.50
CA LYS A 311 7.59 14.30 20.96
C LYS A 311 6.92 14.55 22.31
N LYS A 312 7.10 15.79 22.80
CA LYS A 312 6.44 16.32 23.99
C LYS A 312 4.90 16.26 23.89
N LYS A 313 4.23 16.38 25.03
CA LYS A 313 2.75 16.47 25.16
C LYS A 313 1.99 15.25 24.60
N GLY A 314 2.65 14.11 24.45
CA GLY A 314 2.06 12.85 23.97
C GLY A 314 1.82 12.78 22.46
N VAL A 315 2.53 13.61 21.69
CA VAL A 315 2.46 13.68 20.23
C VAL A 315 3.43 12.67 19.59
N ILE A 316 2.98 12.02 18.52
CA ILE A 316 3.82 11.27 17.58
C ILE A 316 3.57 11.87 16.18
N GLU A 317 4.60 12.38 15.51
CA GLU A 317 4.48 12.84 14.11
C GLU A 317 4.96 11.75 13.14
N LEU A 318 4.19 11.53 12.09
CA LEU A 318 4.49 10.63 10.97
C LEU A 318 4.90 11.44 9.75
N TRP A 319 6.09 11.14 9.23
CA TRP A 319 6.73 11.78 8.09
C TRP A 319 6.95 10.78 6.95
N ASP A 320 6.88 11.28 5.73
CA ASP A 320 7.30 10.61 4.50
C ASP A 320 8.68 11.17 4.09
N LEU A 321 9.69 10.30 4.03
CA LEU A 321 11.06 10.66 3.68
C LEU A 321 11.32 10.72 2.16
N ASP A 322 10.40 10.26 1.33
CA ASP A 322 10.51 10.43 -0.13
C ASP A 322 10.03 11.83 -0.54
N THR A 323 8.93 12.30 0.06
CA THR A 323 8.33 13.61 -0.25
C THR A 323 8.70 14.73 0.72
N LYS A 324 9.34 14.40 1.86
CA LYS A 324 9.61 15.29 3.01
C LYS A 324 8.35 15.82 3.72
N GLN A 325 7.17 15.26 3.44
CA GLN A 325 5.90 15.75 3.97
C GLN A 325 5.54 15.14 5.34
N LYS A 326 4.89 15.94 6.20
CA LYS A 326 4.30 15.47 7.45
C LYS A 326 2.90 14.93 7.19
N LEU A 327 2.76 13.60 7.13
CA LEU A 327 1.48 12.96 6.79
C LEU A 327 0.45 13.03 7.92
N ARG A 328 0.86 12.81 9.18
CA ARG A 328 -0.06 12.76 10.34
C ARG A 328 0.56 13.24 11.64
N VAL A 329 -0.31 13.70 12.54
CA VAL A 329 0.01 14.00 13.95
C VAL A 329 -0.91 13.13 14.82
N ILE A 330 -0.36 12.11 15.46
CA ILE A 330 -1.07 11.14 16.29
C ILE A 330 -0.94 11.54 17.77
N LYS A 331 -2.07 11.64 18.49
CA LYS A 331 -2.07 11.97 19.93
C LYS A 331 -2.16 10.71 20.80
N GLY A 332 -1.05 9.97 20.86
CA GLY A 332 -0.99 8.67 21.52
C GLY A 332 -1.11 8.71 23.05
N HIS A 333 -0.61 9.76 23.70
CA HIS A 333 -0.51 9.83 25.17
C HIS A 333 -0.92 11.21 25.74
N ARG A 334 -0.92 11.32 27.08
CA ARG A 334 -1.15 12.59 27.83
C ARG A 334 0.14 13.32 28.23
N GLY A 335 1.29 12.67 28.11
CA GLY A 335 2.62 13.23 28.39
C GLY A 335 3.65 12.68 27.41
N ASP A 336 4.85 13.26 27.43
CA ASP A 336 5.93 13.08 26.45
C ASP A 336 6.22 11.61 26.12
N VAL A 337 6.41 11.32 24.83
CA VAL A 337 6.64 9.97 24.29
C VAL A 337 8.14 9.66 24.29
N MET A 338 8.59 8.91 25.29
CA MET A 338 10.01 8.61 25.51
C MET A 338 10.52 7.45 24.67
N ALA A 339 9.64 6.52 24.31
CA ALA A 339 9.99 5.33 23.55
C ALA A 339 8.96 5.04 22.45
N LEU A 340 9.46 4.67 21.28
CA LEU A 340 8.70 4.18 20.14
C LEU A 340 9.35 2.88 19.65
N GLN A 341 8.53 1.92 19.26
CA GLN A 341 8.92 0.69 18.58
C GLN A 341 7.88 0.38 17.51
N LEU A 342 8.33 -0.07 16.34
CA LEU A 342 7.47 -0.66 15.30
C LEU A 342 7.79 -2.15 15.26
N SER A 343 6.81 -2.99 15.55
CA SER A 343 6.98 -4.44 15.63
C SER A 343 5.65 -5.14 15.39
N TRP A 344 5.69 -6.26 14.67
CA TRP A 344 4.49 -7.06 14.33
C TRP A 344 3.39 -6.24 13.62
N GLY A 345 3.77 -5.13 12.98
CA GLY A 345 2.83 -4.23 12.34
C GLY A 345 2.07 -3.26 13.26
N TYR A 346 2.48 -3.14 14.52
CA TYR A 346 1.91 -2.18 15.46
C TYR A 346 2.93 -1.10 15.85
N LEU A 347 2.44 0.12 16.03
CA LEU A 347 3.21 1.22 16.61
C LEU A 347 3.02 1.17 18.13
N LEU A 348 4.05 0.69 18.81
CA LEU A 348 4.11 0.57 20.27
C LEU A 348 4.82 1.80 20.84
N SER A 349 4.19 2.45 21.82
CA SER A 349 4.68 3.70 22.39
C SER A 349 4.64 3.70 23.92
N GLY A 350 5.65 4.31 24.54
CA GLY A 350 5.79 4.44 25.99
C GLY A 350 6.00 5.89 26.41
N ALA A 351 5.30 6.34 27.45
CA ALA A 351 5.28 7.75 27.85
C ALA A 351 5.65 8.03 29.31
N THR A 352 6.02 9.29 29.55
CA THR A 352 6.30 9.86 30.88
C THR A 352 5.14 9.80 31.89
N THR A 353 3.95 9.38 31.47
CA THR A 353 2.77 9.16 32.34
C THR A 353 2.66 7.73 32.88
N GLY A 354 3.63 6.86 32.62
CA GLY A 354 3.57 5.44 32.98
C GLY A 354 2.72 4.58 32.05
N SER A 355 1.97 5.21 31.14
CA SER A 355 1.16 4.55 30.13
C SER A 355 1.99 4.04 28.95
N ALA A 356 1.64 2.84 28.47
CA ALA A 356 2.01 2.32 27.17
C ALA A 356 0.77 2.23 26.27
N ALA A 357 0.97 2.22 24.95
CA ALA A 357 -0.09 2.08 23.97
C ALA A 357 0.35 1.27 22.74
N LYS A 358 -0.57 0.48 22.20
CA LYS A 358 -0.49 -0.25 20.93
C LYS A 358 -1.41 0.47 19.93
N HIS A 359 -0.86 1.01 18.85
CA HIS A 359 -1.63 1.61 17.76
C HIS A 359 -1.58 0.69 16.52
N SER A 360 -2.67 0.64 15.75
CA SER A 360 -2.64 0.01 14.43
C SER A 360 -1.68 0.77 13.50
N THR A 361 -1.07 0.08 12.55
CA THR A 361 -0.43 0.71 11.38
C THR A 361 -1.18 0.32 10.10
N VAL A 362 -1.00 1.10 9.04
CA VAL A 362 -1.72 0.90 7.77
C VAL A 362 -1.24 -0.36 7.02
N HIS A 363 0.01 -0.79 7.21
CA HIS A 363 0.56 -1.96 6.51
C HIS A 363 0.05 -3.33 7.03
N TYR A 364 -0.46 -3.40 8.26
CA TYR A 364 -0.58 -4.69 8.97
C TYR A 364 -1.86 -4.92 9.75
N SER A 365 -2.90 -4.08 9.59
CA SER A 365 -4.18 -4.33 10.25
C SER A 365 -4.93 -5.50 9.59
N LYS A 366 -4.50 -6.73 9.87
CA LYS A 366 -5.31 -7.98 9.78
C LYS A 366 -6.45 -7.98 10.82
N ASP A 367 -7.05 -6.82 11.11
CA ASP A 367 -8.16 -6.65 12.04
C ASP A 367 -9.45 -7.18 11.40
N HIS A 368 -9.53 -8.50 11.19
CA HIS A 368 -10.73 -9.20 10.70
C HIS A 368 -11.94 -9.07 11.66
N PHE A 369 -11.77 -8.40 12.80
CA PHE A 369 -12.76 -8.17 13.86
C PHE A 369 -13.20 -6.71 13.99
N SER A 370 -13.62 -6.08 12.88
CA SER A 370 -14.49 -4.89 12.93
C SER A 370 -15.93 -5.27 12.57
N SER A 371 -16.85 -5.18 13.54
CA SER A 371 -18.28 -5.45 13.32
C SER A 371 -18.88 -4.52 12.25
N PRO A 372 -19.78 -4.98 11.35
CA PRO A 372 -20.25 -4.20 10.19
C PRO A 372 -21.07 -2.92 10.49
N SER A 373 -21.30 -2.59 11.77
CA SER A 373 -22.25 -1.55 12.20
C SER A 373 -21.69 -0.14 12.31
N THR A 374 -20.38 0.07 12.13
CA THR A 374 -19.70 1.30 12.59
C THR A 374 -18.70 1.87 11.58
N GLU A 375 -18.95 1.68 10.28
CA GLU A 375 -18.10 2.21 9.19
C GLU A 375 -18.28 3.73 8.97
N LYS A 376 -17.82 4.55 9.92
CA LYS A 376 -17.58 5.99 9.69
C LYS A 376 -16.25 6.42 10.31
N VAL A 377 -15.45 7.15 9.53
CA VAL A 377 -14.02 7.46 9.72
C VAL A 377 -13.12 6.24 9.50
N SER A 378 -12.14 6.35 8.60
CA SER A 378 -11.09 5.34 8.46
C SER A 378 -10.19 5.36 9.70
N GLN A 379 -10.27 4.35 10.56
CA GLN A 379 -9.56 4.31 11.85
C GLN A 379 -8.08 3.87 11.72
N LYS A 380 -7.37 4.46 10.76
CA LYS A 380 -5.92 4.33 10.57
C LYS A 380 -5.21 4.97 11.78
N TYR A 381 -4.23 4.29 12.35
CA TYR A 381 -3.55 4.68 13.60
C TYR A 381 -4.47 4.82 14.83
N ARG A 382 -5.52 3.99 14.91
CA ARG A 382 -6.30 3.83 16.14
C ARG A 382 -5.43 3.27 17.26
N CYS A 383 -5.52 3.87 18.44
CA CYS A 383 -5.03 3.26 19.67
C CYS A 383 -5.90 2.03 19.98
N LEU A 384 -5.35 0.82 19.75
CA LEU A 384 -6.03 -0.45 19.92
C LEU A 384 -6.14 -0.82 21.40
N LYS A 385 -5.02 -0.72 22.12
CA LYS A 385 -4.91 -0.99 23.56
C LYS A 385 -4.06 0.12 24.19
N ARG A 386 -4.50 0.69 25.32
CA ARG A 386 -3.71 1.61 26.17
C ARG A 386 -3.81 1.11 27.61
N TRP A 387 -2.68 1.01 28.28
CA TRP A 387 -2.61 0.48 29.64
C TRP A 387 -1.53 1.19 30.47
N THR A 388 -1.68 1.15 31.78
CA THR A 388 -0.64 1.60 32.72
C THR A 388 0.42 0.52 32.81
N ALA A 389 1.58 0.76 32.19
CA ALA A 389 2.70 -0.18 32.18
C ALA A 389 3.57 -0.05 33.44
N HIS A 390 3.64 1.15 34.00
CA HIS A 390 4.47 1.51 35.15
C HIS A 390 3.78 2.54 36.04
N ASN A 391 4.14 2.56 37.31
CA ASN A 391 3.76 3.63 38.25
C ASN A 391 4.69 4.84 38.12
N GLY A 392 5.90 4.63 37.58
CA GLY A 392 6.84 5.66 37.18
C GLY A 392 6.70 6.07 35.72
N LYS A 393 7.57 6.97 35.26
CA LYS A 393 7.75 7.32 33.84
C LYS A 393 8.30 6.11 33.08
N VAL A 394 7.67 5.72 31.98
CA VAL A 394 8.36 4.85 30.99
C VAL A 394 9.44 5.69 30.32
N LEU A 395 10.67 5.17 30.26
CA LEU A 395 11.83 5.87 29.71
C LEU A 395 12.43 5.16 28.49
N SER A 396 12.30 3.84 28.42
CA SER A 396 12.79 3.03 27.30
C SER A 396 11.89 1.81 27.09
N SER A 397 11.85 1.28 25.86
CA SER A 397 11.18 0.03 25.54
C SER A 397 11.84 -0.71 24.38
N ALA A 398 11.64 -2.02 24.31
CA ALA A 398 12.17 -2.92 23.29
C ALA A 398 11.15 -4.02 22.96
N CYS A 399 11.28 -4.63 21.78
CA CYS A 399 10.43 -5.74 21.32
C CYS A 399 11.28 -6.97 21.00
N THR A 400 10.74 -8.18 21.23
CA THR A 400 11.35 -9.42 20.78
C THR A 400 10.30 -10.52 20.56
N ASN A 401 10.60 -11.49 19.69
CA ASN A 401 9.85 -12.75 19.58
C ASN A 401 10.53 -13.80 20.43
N TYR A 402 9.80 -14.49 21.32
CA TYR A 402 10.38 -15.56 22.13
C TYR A 402 9.42 -16.73 22.29
N ASN A 403 9.84 -17.92 21.84
CA ASN A 403 9.03 -19.16 21.84
C ASN A 403 7.63 -19.02 21.18
N GLY A 404 7.46 -18.08 20.25
CA GLY A 404 6.18 -17.75 19.60
C GLY A 404 5.46 -16.53 20.18
N ASP A 405 5.73 -16.18 21.45
CA ASP A 405 5.13 -15.04 22.13
C ASP A 405 5.71 -13.70 21.61
N GLN A 406 4.83 -12.72 21.35
CA GLN A 406 5.22 -11.35 20.99
C GLN A 406 5.46 -10.51 22.26
N LEU A 407 6.72 -10.29 22.63
CA LEU A 407 7.10 -9.66 23.90
C LEU A 407 7.52 -8.20 23.73
N TYR A 408 6.74 -7.28 24.29
CA TYR A 408 7.07 -5.88 24.46
C TYR A 408 7.56 -5.61 25.88
N ILE A 409 8.72 -5.00 26.02
CA ILE A 409 9.43 -4.84 27.28
C ILE A 409 9.57 -3.34 27.57
N THR A 410 9.11 -2.89 28.73
CA THR A 410 9.15 -1.48 29.15
C THR A 410 10.01 -1.28 30.40
N GLY A 411 10.80 -0.21 30.45
CA GLY A 411 11.67 0.15 31.56
C GLY A 411 11.38 1.55 32.09
N ALA A 412 11.41 1.71 33.42
CA ALA A 412 10.92 2.92 34.07
C ALA A 412 11.67 3.34 35.34
N ASN A 413 11.40 4.57 35.77
CA ASN A 413 11.93 5.14 37.01
C ASN A 413 11.17 4.74 38.30
N ASP A 414 10.30 3.72 38.24
CA ASP A 414 9.82 2.99 39.43
C ASP A 414 10.70 1.77 39.76
N ASN A 415 11.90 1.73 39.20
CA ASN A 415 12.94 0.71 39.39
C ASN A 415 12.50 -0.70 38.94
N SER A 416 11.65 -0.75 37.90
CA SER A 416 11.17 -2.02 37.33
C SER A 416 11.31 -2.10 35.81
N VAL A 417 11.33 -3.33 35.31
CA VAL A 417 11.13 -3.69 33.90
C VAL A 417 9.89 -4.57 33.82
N SER A 418 8.89 -4.18 33.04
CA SER A 418 7.68 -4.97 32.82
C SER A 418 7.75 -5.65 31.44
N VAL A 419 7.48 -6.95 31.41
CA VAL A 419 7.40 -7.77 30.18
C VAL A 419 5.93 -8.01 29.87
N TRP A 420 5.49 -7.55 28.71
CA TRP A 420 4.12 -7.62 28.22
C TRP A 420 4.05 -8.54 27.01
N ARG A 421 3.07 -9.43 27.00
CA ARG A 421 2.76 -10.23 25.82
C ARG A 421 1.62 -9.57 25.05
N ILE A 422 1.84 -9.36 23.76
CA ILE A 422 1.09 -8.42 22.91
C ILE A 422 0.07 -9.12 21.99
N ASP A 423 -0.09 -10.44 22.14
CA ASP A 423 -0.99 -11.30 21.36
C ASP A 423 -2.35 -10.63 21.07
N ASP A 424 -2.55 -10.31 19.80
CA ASP A 424 -3.82 -10.54 19.14
C ASP A 424 -3.56 -11.74 18.20
N VAL A 425 -4.53 -12.63 17.99
CA VAL A 425 -4.30 -13.92 17.29
C VAL A 425 -3.98 -13.67 15.81
N CYS A 426 -2.69 -13.51 15.53
CA CYS A 426 -2.16 -13.57 14.19
C CYS A 426 -1.68 -15.01 13.94
N GLU A 427 -2.52 -15.78 13.25
CA GLU A 427 -2.00 -16.87 12.43
C GLU A 427 -1.04 -16.22 11.42
N GLN A 428 0.26 -16.33 11.74
CA GLN A 428 1.25 -16.46 10.69
C GLN A 428 0.79 -17.63 9.83
N PRO A 429 0.78 -17.52 8.49
CA PRO A 429 0.82 -18.72 7.67
C PRO A 429 2.00 -19.54 8.20
N GLU A 430 1.81 -20.84 8.43
CA GLU A 430 2.96 -21.70 8.68
C GLU A 430 3.95 -21.46 7.54
N ASP A 431 5.24 -21.26 7.86
CA ASP A 431 6.27 -20.99 6.86
C ASP A 431 6.60 -22.30 6.13
N VAL A 432 5.63 -22.71 5.30
CA VAL A 432 5.71 -23.87 4.44
C VAL A 432 6.87 -23.58 3.50
N ALA A 433 8.00 -24.24 3.75
CA ALA A 433 9.22 -24.21 2.96
C ALA A 433 8.97 -24.79 1.55
N GLY A 434 8.17 -24.07 0.78
CA GLY A 434 7.79 -24.34 -0.58
C GLY A 434 8.89 -23.96 -1.55
N LYS A 435 8.62 -24.23 -2.83
CA LYS A 435 9.51 -23.83 -3.92
C LYS A 435 9.60 -22.30 -3.94
N PRO A 436 10.77 -21.72 -4.29
CA PRO A 436 10.89 -20.26 -4.44
C PRO A 436 9.82 -19.76 -5.40
N GLU A 437 8.98 -18.85 -4.91
CA GLU A 437 7.93 -18.22 -5.70
C GLU A 437 8.55 -17.19 -6.65
N ASP A 438 7.96 -17.00 -7.84
CA ASP A 438 8.37 -15.95 -8.77
C ASP A 438 8.25 -14.59 -8.09
N MET A 439 9.32 -13.80 -8.07
CA MET A 439 9.36 -12.49 -7.43
C MET A 439 8.31 -11.53 -8.00
N MET A 440 7.87 -11.72 -9.26
CA MET A 440 6.74 -10.99 -9.84
C MET A 440 5.43 -11.25 -9.10
N PHE A 441 5.19 -12.48 -8.63
CA PHE A 441 3.97 -12.87 -7.93
C PHE A 441 3.94 -12.31 -6.51
N SER A 442 5.00 -12.48 -5.72
CA SER A 442 5.08 -11.90 -4.38
C SER A 442 4.96 -10.37 -4.42
N SER A 443 5.71 -9.71 -5.31
CA SER A 443 5.65 -8.25 -5.51
C SER A 443 4.26 -7.76 -5.91
N LEU A 444 3.53 -8.50 -6.76
CA LEU A 444 2.17 -8.12 -7.16
C LEU A 444 1.16 -8.30 -6.00
N ARG A 445 1.29 -9.32 -5.15
CA ARG A 445 0.42 -9.44 -3.95
C ARG A 445 0.63 -8.28 -2.98
N GLU A 446 1.88 -7.92 -2.71
CA GLU A 446 2.20 -6.77 -1.86
C GLU A 446 1.67 -5.47 -2.47
N PHE A 447 1.89 -5.25 -3.77
CA PHE A 447 1.44 -4.05 -4.47
C PHE A 447 -0.10 -3.87 -4.48
N VAL A 448 -0.85 -4.98 -4.59
CA VAL A 448 -2.33 -4.94 -4.50
C VAL A 448 -2.80 -4.65 -3.08
N SER A 449 -2.05 -5.02 -2.04
CA SER A 449 -2.46 -4.77 -0.65
C SER A 449 -2.57 -3.28 -0.30
N TYR A 450 -1.80 -2.40 -0.96
CA TYR A 450 -1.94 -0.96 -0.81
C TYR A 450 -3.24 -0.49 -1.46
N LYS A 451 -4.11 0.13 -0.65
CA LYS A 451 -5.44 0.58 -1.06
C LYS A 451 -5.36 1.92 -1.79
N THR A 452 -4.72 1.94 -2.96
CA THR A 452 -4.31 3.10 -3.78
C THR A 452 -5.49 3.82 -4.46
N VAL A 453 -6.52 4.21 -3.69
CA VAL A 453 -7.78 4.75 -4.24
C VAL A 453 -7.72 6.28 -4.38
N SER A 454 -7.26 6.78 -5.52
CA SER A 454 -7.05 8.22 -5.80
C SER A 454 -8.30 9.10 -5.62
N SER A 455 -9.48 8.52 -5.83
CA SER A 455 -10.76 9.24 -5.75
C SER A 455 -11.24 9.53 -4.31
N ARG A 456 -10.56 8.99 -3.28
CA ARG A 456 -11.00 9.01 -1.88
C ARG A 456 -9.87 9.53 -0.97
N PRO A 457 -9.95 10.79 -0.45
CA PRO A 457 -8.87 11.43 0.29
C PRO A 457 -8.34 10.67 1.52
N GLU A 458 -9.14 9.79 2.13
CA GLU A 458 -8.69 8.93 3.22
C GLU A 458 -7.59 7.93 2.82
N PHE A 459 -7.41 7.66 1.52
CA PHE A 459 -6.44 6.72 0.94
C PHE A 459 -5.17 7.38 0.36
N VAL A 460 -4.99 8.70 0.43
CA VAL A 460 -3.77 9.39 -0.05
C VAL A 460 -2.48 8.77 0.52
N GLU A 461 -2.52 8.34 1.78
CA GLU A 461 -1.40 7.63 2.44
C GLU A 461 -1.10 6.26 1.83
N ASP A 462 -2.12 5.51 1.39
CA ASP A 462 -1.95 4.24 0.68
C ASP A 462 -1.48 4.46 -0.76
N CYS A 463 -1.93 5.55 -1.42
CA CYS A 463 -1.39 5.99 -2.70
C CYS A 463 0.10 6.33 -2.62
N ARG A 464 0.53 7.06 -1.57
CA ARG A 464 1.96 7.33 -1.32
C ARG A 464 2.73 6.04 -1.03
N ARG A 465 2.21 5.12 -0.21
CA ARG A 465 2.82 3.79 0.05
C ARG A 465 2.99 2.97 -1.23
N GLY A 466 1.98 2.92 -2.09
CA GLY A 466 2.07 2.24 -3.40
C GLY A 466 3.15 2.82 -4.31
N ALA A 467 3.30 4.15 -4.33
CA ALA A 467 4.37 4.83 -5.07
C ALA A 467 5.76 4.54 -4.48
N SER A 468 5.95 4.65 -3.16
CA SER A 468 7.23 4.37 -2.50
C SER A 468 7.63 2.89 -2.62
N PHE A 469 6.66 1.96 -2.54
CA PHE A 469 6.90 0.55 -2.84
C PHE A 469 7.38 0.35 -4.28
N LEU A 470 6.69 0.92 -5.28
CA LEU A 470 7.13 0.87 -6.67
C LEU A 470 8.55 1.44 -6.81
N CYS A 471 8.82 2.61 -6.21
CA CYS A 471 10.14 3.22 -6.25
C CYS A 471 11.24 2.30 -5.71
N ASN A 472 10.99 1.66 -4.57
CA ASN A 472 11.93 0.75 -3.93
C ASN A 472 12.10 -0.56 -4.71
N LEU A 473 11.05 -1.06 -5.35
CA LEU A 473 11.12 -2.22 -6.24
C LEU A 473 11.90 -1.91 -7.51
N PHE A 474 11.60 -0.80 -8.19
CA PHE A 474 12.34 -0.33 -9.36
C PHE A 474 13.83 -0.12 -9.04
N LYS A 475 14.16 0.50 -7.89
CA LYS A 475 15.55 0.63 -7.41
C LYS A 475 16.22 -0.73 -7.19
N ARG A 476 15.57 -1.63 -6.42
CA ARG A 476 16.08 -2.98 -6.11
C ARG A 476 16.39 -3.80 -7.37
N LEU A 477 15.63 -3.58 -8.45
CA LEU A 477 15.79 -4.26 -9.73
C LEU A 477 16.73 -3.52 -10.72
N GLY A 478 17.36 -2.41 -10.32
CA GLY A 478 18.43 -1.74 -11.06
C GLY A 478 18.04 -0.48 -11.85
N ALA A 479 16.86 0.11 -11.62
CA ALA A 479 16.49 1.40 -12.23
C ALA A 479 17.00 2.61 -11.42
N ARG A 480 17.28 3.71 -12.12
CA ARG A 480 17.38 5.03 -11.49
C ARG A 480 15.98 5.62 -11.38
N VAL A 481 15.54 5.97 -10.16
CA VAL A 481 14.13 6.32 -9.88
C VAL A 481 13.99 7.72 -9.31
N HIS A 482 12.95 8.43 -9.76
CA HIS A 482 12.54 9.75 -9.27
C HIS A 482 11.02 9.74 -9.02
N MET A 483 10.59 10.31 -7.90
CA MET A 483 9.17 10.48 -7.59
C MET A 483 8.75 11.91 -7.96
N LEU A 484 8.04 12.06 -9.08
CA LEU A 484 7.65 13.37 -9.60
C LEU A 484 6.41 13.86 -8.86
N SER A 485 6.61 14.73 -7.88
CA SER A 485 5.55 15.52 -7.23
C SER A 485 5.69 16.98 -7.64
N ARG A 486 4.57 17.72 -7.60
CA ARG A 486 4.55 19.18 -7.67
C ARG A 486 4.45 19.76 -6.25
N ASP A 487 4.77 21.04 -6.10
CA ASP A 487 4.73 21.73 -4.80
C ASP A 487 3.29 21.89 -4.25
N ASP A 488 2.26 21.82 -5.12
CA ASP A 488 0.87 21.71 -4.69
C ASP A 488 0.54 20.27 -4.23
N GLN A 489 0.67 20.06 -2.92
CA GLN A 489 0.54 18.80 -2.15
C GLN A 489 -0.81 18.03 -2.26
N ILE A 490 -1.65 18.36 -3.25
CA ILE A 490 -3.03 17.89 -3.39
C ILE A 490 -3.12 16.55 -4.15
N HIS A 491 -2.14 16.25 -5.01
CA HIS A 491 -2.17 15.12 -5.94
C HIS A 491 -1.14 14.03 -5.62
N ASN A 492 -1.43 12.80 -6.05
CA ASN A 492 -0.51 11.67 -5.96
C ASN A 492 0.68 11.85 -6.94
N PRO A 493 1.86 11.30 -6.62
CA PRO A 493 3.07 11.44 -7.44
C PRO A 493 3.04 10.56 -8.70
N VAL A 494 3.78 10.96 -9.72
CA VAL A 494 4.12 10.08 -10.87
C VAL A 494 5.45 9.39 -10.58
N VAL A 495 5.50 8.07 -10.65
CA VAL A 495 6.76 7.31 -10.48
C VAL A 495 7.49 7.25 -11.82
N CYS A 496 8.71 7.81 -11.87
CA CYS A 496 9.58 7.83 -13.05
C CYS A 496 10.82 6.96 -12.81
N ALA A 497 10.90 5.80 -13.46
CA ALA A 497 12.02 4.87 -13.34
C ALA A 497 12.72 4.63 -14.69
N VAL A 498 14.05 4.67 -14.71
CA VAL A 498 14.85 4.51 -15.94
C VAL A 498 15.83 3.35 -15.79
N PHE A 499 15.64 2.33 -16.60
CA PHE A 499 16.62 1.27 -16.85
C PHE A 499 17.48 1.63 -18.06
N SER A 500 18.78 1.49 -17.94
CA SER A 500 19.73 1.83 -19.01
C SER A 500 20.16 0.60 -19.80
N GLY A 501 20.11 0.70 -21.12
CA GLY A 501 20.57 -0.35 -22.03
C GLY A 501 22.10 -0.49 -22.07
N LYS A 502 22.60 -1.54 -22.75
CA LYS A 502 24.05 -1.81 -22.90
C LYS A 502 24.67 -1.33 -24.23
N ARG A 503 23.89 -0.82 -25.18
CA ARG A 503 24.37 -0.48 -26.53
C ARG A 503 25.29 0.73 -26.50
N GLU A 504 26.37 0.68 -27.27
CA GLU A 504 27.32 1.79 -27.43
C GLU A 504 27.42 2.26 -28.90
N PRO A 505 27.60 3.58 -29.15
CA PRO A 505 27.62 4.66 -28.15
C PRO A 505 26.24 4.85 -27.49
N ALA A 506 26.21 5.31 -26.25
CA ALA A 506 24.95 5.53 -25.52
C ALA A 506 23.95 6.48 -26.23
N GLU A 507 24.46 7.36 -27.09
CA GLU A 507 23.69 8.28 -27.95
C GLU A 507 22.85 7.55 -29.02
N ASP A 508 23.26 6.33 -29.38
CA ASP A 508 22.62 5.46 -30.37
C ASP A 508 21.50 4.58 -29.75
N ARG A 509 21.31 4.67 -28.42
CA ARG A 509 20.23 3.99 -27.71
C ARG A 509 18.90 4.68 -27.99
N LYS A 510 17.93 3.89 -28.40
CA LYS A 510 16.52 4.31 -28.36
C LYS A 510 16.06 4.39 -26.91
N ARG A 511 14.99 5.14 -26.65
CA ARG A 511 14.29 5.11 -25.36
C ARG A 511 12.84 4.70 -25.53
N ILE A 512 12.44 3.63 -24.86
CA ILE A 512 11.08 3.08 -24.92
C ILE A 512 10.36 3.49 -23.64
N LEU A 513 9.27 4.25 -23.75
CA LEU A 513 8.48 4.69 -22.61
C LEU A 513 7.31 3.73 -22.38
N PHE A 514 7.30 3.05 -21.25
CA PHE A 514 6.15 2.31 -20.74
C PHE A 514 5.29 3.23 -19.86
N TYR A 515 3.98 3.27 -20.12
CA TYR A 515 3.00 3.93 -19.25
C TYR A 515 2.01 2.92 -18.65
N GLY A 516 1.73 3.11 -17.37
CA GLY A 516 0.67 2.46 -16.61
C GLY A 516 0.22 3.37 -15.46
N HIS A 517 -0.59 2.85 -14.55
CA HIS A 517 -0.95 3.53 -13.30
C HIS A 517 -0.97 2.57 -12.12
N TYR A 518 -0.87 3.14 -10.92
CA TYR A 518 -0.93 2.40 -9.66
C TYR A 518 -2.19 2.69 -8.84
N ASP A 519 -2.93 3.75 -9.15
CA ASP A 519 -4.21 4.03 -8.54
C ASP A 519 -5.34 3.19 -9.15
N VAL A 520 -6.38 2.96 -8.35
CA VAL A 520 -7.46 2.00 -8.62
C VAL A 520 -8.82 2.52 -8.16
N VAL A 521 -9.92 2.18 -8.85
CA VAL A 521 -11.27 2.50 -8.37
C VAL A 521 -11.58 1.88 -6.99
N PRO A 522 -12.48 2.49 -6.19
CA PRO A 522 -12.88 1.95 -4.89
C PRO A 522 -13.35 0.49 -4.92
N ALA A 523 -13.16 -0.19 -3.78
CA ALA A 523 -13.77 -1.47 -3.45
C ALA A 523 -13.94 -1.55 -1.93
N ASP A 524 -15.14 -1.90 -1.46
CA ASP A 524 -15.47 -2.01 -0.03
C ASP A 524 -16.24 -3.33 0.21
N ARG A 525 -16.05 -3.95 1.38
CA ARG A 525 -16.57 -5.30 1.70
C ARG A 525 -17.83 -5.25 2.58
N ASN A 526 -18.79 -4.47 2.15
CA ASN A 526 -20.08 -4.29 2.82
C ASN A 526 -21.01 -5.50 2.65
N ALA A 527 -22.08 -5.60 3.44
CA ALA A 527 -23.05 -6.70 3.36
C ALA A 527 -23.84 -6.78 2.02
N GLU A 528 -23.71 -5.76 1.16
CA GLU A 528 -24.31 -5.68 -0.19
C GLU A 528 -23.27 -5.94 -1.31
N SER A 529 -21.99 -6.11 -0.95
CA SER A 529 -20.85 -6.28 -1.85
C SER A 529 -20.74 -7.72 -2.35
N LYS A 530 -20.57 -7.93 -3.65
CA LYS A 530 -20.49 -9.28 -4.27
C LYS A 530 -19.06 -9.84 -4.33
N TRP A 531 -18.09 -9.18 -3.71
CA TRP A 531 -16.71 -9.67 -3.63
C TRP A 531 -16.64 -10.99 -2.85
N THR A 532 -16.15 -12.05 -3.49
CA THR A 532 -15.99 -13.38 -2.88
C THR A 532 -14.79 -13.45 -1.94
N THR A 533 -13.76 -12.64 -2.19
CA THR A 533 -12.50 -12.53 -1.46
C THR A 533 -12.33 -11.11 -0.91
N ASP A 534 -11.30 -10.79 -0.12
CA ASP A 534 -11.00 -9.37 0.17
C ASP A 534 -10.43 -8.71 -1.09
N PRO A 535 -10.98 -7.57 -1.56
CA PRO A 535 -10.48 -6.92 -2.78
C PRO A 535 -9.02 -6.49 -2.71
N PHE A 536 -8.41 -6.38 -1.52
CA PHE A 536 -7.00 -6.00 -1.36
C PHE A 536 -6.15 -7.15 -0.77
N GLN A 537 -6.61 -8.39 -0.90
CA GLN A 537 -5.77 -9.59 -0.68
C GLN A 537 -5.86 -10.48 -1.92
N VAL A 538 -4.72 -10.71 -2.58
CA VAL A 538 -4.70 -11.47 -3.84
C VAL A 538 -4.90 -12.96 -3.59
N GLU A 539 -6.04 -13.47 -4.04
CA GLU A 539 -6.40 -14.89 -3.91
C GLU A 539 -6.32 -15.62 -5.26
N GLY A 540 -5.67 -16.78 -5.29
CA GLY A 540 -5.48 -17.59 -6.50
C GLY A 540 -6.55 -18.67 -6.64
N VAL A 541 -7.47 -18.52 -7.59
CA VAL A 541 -8.60 -19.45 -7.79
C VAL A 541 -8.68 -19.85 -9.27
N ASN A 542 -8.66 -21.16 -9.54
CA ASN A 542 -8.86 -21.75 -10.88
C ASN A 542 -7.98 -21.17 -12.01
N GLY A 543 -6.73 -20.77 -11.70
CA GLY A 543 -5.79 -20.19 -12.65
C GLY A 543 -5.94 -18.68 -12.88
N TYR A 544 -6.85 -18.03 -12.15
CA TYR A 544 -6.99 -16.58 -12.06
C TYR A 544 -6.49 -16.10 -10.70
N TRP A 545 -6.04 -14.85 -10.65
CA TRP A 545 -5.78 -14.11 -9.43
C TRP A 545 -6.85 -13.05 -9.27
N TYR A 546 -7.52 -13.02 -8.11
CA TYR A 546 -8.59 -12.09 -7.78
C TYR A 546 -8.07 -10.96 -6.90
N GLY A 547 -8.50 -9.72 -7.15
CA GLY A 547 -8.13 -8.54 -6.38
C GLY A 547 -8.31 -7.23 -7.17
N ARG A 548 -8.50 -6.10 -6.49
CA ARG A 548 -8.64 -4.79 -7.12
C ARG A 548 -7.31 -4.33 -7.72
N GLY A 549 -7.33 -4.04 -9.00
CA GLY A 549 -6.20 -3.58 -9.80
C GLY A 549 -5.25 -4.69 -10.27
N VAL A 550 -5.56 -5.97 -10.07
CA VAL A 550 -4.76 -7.06 -10.64
C VAL A 550 -4.76 -7.03 -12.17
N SER A 551 -5.83 -6.52 -12.79
CA SER A 551 -5.85 -6.21 -14.22
C SER A 551 -5.75 -4.71 -14.51
N ASP A 552 -6.28 -3.84 -13.64
CA ASP A 552 -6.37 -2.39 -13.89
C ASP A 552 -5.67 -1.55 -12.79
N ASN A 553 -4.36 -1.27 -12.84
CA ASN A 553 -3.37 -1.66 -13.86
C ASN A 553 -2.07 -2.23 -13.23
N LYS A 554 -2.14 -2.74 -12.00
CA LYS A 554 -0.98 -3.21 -11.22
C LYS A 554 -0.31 -4.44 -11.81
N GLY A 555 -1.10 -5.43 -12.26
CA GLY A 555 -0.59 -6.65 -12.89
C GLY A 555 0.17 -6.37 -14.20
N PRO A 556 -0.43 -5.70 -15.19
CA PRO A 556 0.26 -5.33 -16.43
C PRO A 556 1.56 -4.52 -16.20
N THR A 557 1.57 -3.61 -15.22
CA THR A 557 2.77 -2.86 -14.81
C THR A 557 3.87 -3.80 -14.29
N MET A 558 3.53 -4.77 -13.43
CA MET A 558 4.48 -5.77 -12.94
C MET A 558 5.02 -6.68 -14.05
N ALA A 559 4.17 -7.11 -14.99
CA ALA A 559 4.61 -7.92 -16.12
C ALA A 559 5.62 -7.19 -17.02
N ALA A 560 5.46 -5.88 -17.21
CA ALA A 560 6.42 -5.06 -17.96
C ALA A 560 7.72 -4.81 -17.18
N LEU A 561 7.64 -4.56 -15.87
CA LEU A 561 8.81 -4.40 -14.99
C LEU A 561 9.71 -5.63 -15.02
N PHE A 562 9.16 -6.80 -14.65
CA PHE A 562 9.95 -8.03 -14.58
C PHE A 562 10.47 -8.49 -15.95
N ALA A 563 9.80 -8.13 -17.06
CA ALA A 563 10.33 -8.35 -18.40
C ALA A 563 11.60 -7.53 -18.72
N VAL A 564 11.76 -6.34 -18.14
CA VAL A 564 13.01 -5.56 -18.26
C VAL A 564 14.09 -6.14 -17.34
N THR A 565 13.72 -6.58 -16.13
CA THR A 565 14.61 -7.30 -15.21
C THR A 565 15.20 -8.56 -15.87
N ASP A 566 14.37 -9.41 -16.48
CA ASP A 566 14.81 -10.61 -17.20
C ASP A 566 15.88 -10.28 -18.27
N LEU A 567 15.70 -9.17 -18.99
CA LEU A 567 16.64 -8.70 -20.02
C LEU A 567 17.92 -8.09 -19.43
N LEU A 568 17.88 -7.52 -18.23
CA LEU A 568 19.06 -6.99 -17.53
C LEU A 568 19.92 -8.13 -16.96
N GLU A 569 19.30 -9.09 -16.28
CA GLU A 569 19.96 -10.28 -15.75
C GLU A 569 20.59 -11.13 -16.86
N ALA A 570 19.85 -11.35 -17.95
CA ALA A 570 20.35 -12.03 -19.15
C ALA A 570 21.36 -11.20 -19.96
N LYS A 571 21.57 -9.91 -19.61
CA LYS A 571 22.43 -8.93 -20.31
C LYS A 571 22.05 -8.76 -21.80
N GLN A 572 20.75 -8.77 -22.06
CA GLN A 572 20.12 -8.63 -23.38
C GLN A 572 19.43 -7.28 -23.61
N LEU A 573 19.26 -6.44 -22.58
CA LEU A 573 18.70 -5.09 -22.75
C LEU A 573 19.66 -4.17 -23.52
N GLU A 574 19.34 -3.83 -24.77
CA GLU A 574 20.21 -2.99 -25.62
C GLU A 574 19.91 -1.50 -25.52
N ASN A 575 18.63 -1.14 -25.46
CA ASN A 575 18.12 0.23 -25.44
C ASN A 575 17.59 0.62 -24.04
N ASP A 576 17.38 1.91 -23.78
CA ASP A 576 16.85 2.38 -22.50
C ASP A 576 15.33 2.14 -22.40
N VAL A 577 14.85 1.76 -21.21
CA VAL A 577 13.40 1.65 -20.92
C VAL A 577 13.04 2.57 -19.76
N ILE A 578 12.03 3.40 -19.98
CA ILE A 578 11.53 4.42 -19.05
C ILE A 578 10.12 4.01 -18.63
N PHE A 579 9.85 3.90 -17.34
CA PHE A 579 8.51 3.72 -16.79
C PHE A 579 8.00 5.07 -16.27
N LEU A 580 6.81 5.49 -16.73
CA LEU A 580 6.01 6.55 -16.09
C LEU A 580 4.73 5.93 -15.56
N ILE A 581 4.61 5.78 -14.24
CA ILE A 581 3.42 5.22 -13.60
C ILE A 581 2.63 6.35 -12.92
N ASP A 582 1.42 6.59 -13.41
CA ASP A 582 0.47 7.59 -12.90
C ASP A 582 -0.17 7.12 -11.57
N GLY A 583 -0.62 8.08 -10.77
CA GLY A 583 -1.28 7.86 -9.48
C GLY A 583 -2.65 8.54 -9.37
N GLU A 584 -3.15 9.06 -10.49
CA GLU A 584 -4.39 9.83 -10.59
C GLU A 584 -5.27 9.42 -11.78
N GLU A 585 -4.99 8.32 -12.51
CA GLU A 585 -5.65 7.97 -13.79
C GLU A 585 -7.17 7.85 -13.61
N GLU A 586 -7.59 7.08 -12.59
CA GLU A 586 -8.97 6.82 -12.19
C GLU A 586 -9.68 8.10 -11.68
N SER A 587 -8.89 9.14 -11.38
CA SER A 587 -9.34 10.48 -11.02
C SER A 587 -9.15 11.53 -12.14
N GLY A 588 -8.70 11.12 -13.33
CA GLY A 588 -8.52 11.95 -14.53
C GLY A 588 -7.08 12.40 -14.83
N SER A 589 -6.05 11.69 -14.37
CA SER A 589 -4.62 12.01 -14.51
C SER A 589 -4.27 13.44 -14.05
N ARG A 590 -4.80 13.84 -12.88
CA ARG A 590 -4.69 15.20 -12.33
C ARG A 590 -3.22 15.54 -12.00
N GLY A 591 -2.67 16.58 -12.63
CA GLY A 591 -1.28 17.00 -12.43
C GLY A 591 -0.24 16.17 -13.21
N PHE A 592 -0.64 15.09 -13.90
CA PHE A 592 0.27 14.23 -14.67
C PHE A 592 0.93 15.00 -15.83
N GLN A 593 0.15 15.79 -16.56
CA GLN A 593 0.65 16.52 -17.74
C GLN A 593 1.67 17.58 -17.33
N GLU A 594 1.36 18.30 -16.26
CA GLU A 594 2.21 19.31 -15.64
C GLU A 594 3.51 18.69 -15.11
N ALA A 595 3.42 17.61 -14.32
CA ALA A 595 4.59 16.93 -13.75
C ALA A 595 5.53 16.36 -14.83
N VAL A 596 4.99 15.81 -15.93
CA VAL A 596 5.79 15.30 -17.05
C VAL A 596 6.41 16.43 -17.87
N ALA A 597 5.70 17.54 -18.09
CA ALA A 597 6.24 18.70 -18.79
C ALA A 597 7.34 19.42 -17.98
N GLU A 598 7.16 19.57 -16.67
CA GLU A 598 8.13 20.19 -15.75
C GLU A 598 9.42 19.34 -15.62
N ASN A 599 9.32 18.02 -15.77
CA ASN A 599 10.45 17.08 -15.67
C ASN A 599 10.93 16.53 -17.03
N LYS A 600 10.61 17.22 -18.13
CA LYS A 600 10.88 16.72 -19.49
C LYS A 600 12.36 16.46 -19.77
N ASP A 601 13.28 17.29 -19.24
CA ASP A 601 14.72 17.11 -19.42
C ASP A 601 15.27 15.88 -18.68
N LEU A 602 14.62 15.47 -17.58
CA LEU A 602 14.97 14.26 -16.82
C LEU A 602 14.54 12.98 -17.56
N ILE A 603 13.37 13.02 -18.20
CA ILE A 603 12.82 11.92 -19.04
C ILE A 603 13.60 11.85 -20.38
N GLY A 604 13.93 12.99 -20.96
CA GLY A 604 14.66 13.13 -22.21
C GLY A 604 13.82 12.77 -23.45
N LYS A 605 14.51 12.49 -24.56
CA LYS A 605 13.89 12.02 -25.81
C LYS A 605 13.31 10.62 -25.64
N VAL A 606 12.15 10.38 -26.25
CA VAL A 606 11.50 9.06 -26.37
C VAL A 606 11.38 8.69 -27.85
N ASP A 607 11.53 7.41 -28.18
CA ASP A 607 11.43 6.87 -29.55
C ASP A 607 10.14 6.09 -29.79
N TYR A 608 9.60 5.43 -28.77
CA TYR A 608 8.32 4.72 -28.81
C TYR A 608 7.62 4.79 -27.46
N ILE A 609 6.29 4.80 -27.46
CA ILE A 609 5.45 4.75 -26.26
C ILE A 609 4.65 3.43 -26.27
N LEU A 610 4.66 2.71 -25.15
CA LEU A 610 3.94 1.44 -24.95
C LEU A 610 3.03 1.56 -23.74
N LEU A 611 1.78 1.11 -23.88
CA LEU A 611 0.77 1.12 -22.82
C LEU A 611 0.17 -0.27 -22.64
N ALA A 612 -0.29 -0.58 -21.42
CA ALA A 612 -0.77 -1.91 -21.07
C ALA A 612 -2.10 -1.93 -20.29
N ASN A 613 -2.98 -0.94 -20.48
CA ASN A 613 -4.30 -0.92 -19.85
C ASN A 613 -5.47 -1.15 -20.84
N SER A 614 -5.67 -2.39 -21.28
CA SER A 614 -6.77 -2.77 -22.19
C SER A 614 -7.06 -4.27 -22.16
N TYR A 615 -8.18 -4.65 -22.79
CA TYR A 615 -8.81 -5.96 -22.65
C TYR A 615 -8.96 -6.68 -23.98
N TRP A 616 -8.88 -8.01 -23.96
CA TRP A 616 -9.19 -8.82 -25.13
C TRP A 616 -10.70 -8.74 -25.44
N LEU A 617 -11.06 -8.85 -26.71
CA LEU A 617 -12.45 -8.85 -27.16
C LEU A 617 -13.26 -10.03 -26.58
N ASP A 618 -12.58 -11.16 -26.40
CA ASP A 618 -13.07 -12.37 -25.74
C ASP A 618 -11.91 -13.08 -25.02
N ASP A 619 -12.23 -14.09 -24.22
CA ASP A 619 -11.26 -14.77 -23.34
C ASP A 619 -10.26 -15.68 -24.09
N GLU A 620 -10.32 -15.75 -25.43
CA GLU A 620 -9.49 -16.67 -26.23
C GLU A 620 -8.65 -15.98 -27.32
N THR A 621 -8.91 -14.71 -27.65
CA THR A 621 -8.28 -14.06 -28.83
C THR A 621 -7.34 -12.93 -28.43
N PRO A 622 -6.01 -13.10 -28.63
CA PRO A 622 -5.06 -12.01 -28.51
C PRO A 622 -5.44 -10.81 -29.39
N CYS A 623 -5.48 -9.63 -28.80
CA CYS A 623 -5.86 -8.38 -29.45
C CYS A 623 -4.71 -7.37 -29.42
N LEU A 624 -4.83 -6.32 -30.23
CA LEU A 624 -4.00 -5.11 -30.20
C LEU A 624 -4.92 -3.89 -30.30
N THR A 625 -4.88 -3.00 -29.32
CA THR A 625 -5.72 -1.80 -29.31
C THR A 625 -5.01 -0.70 -30.10
N TYR A 626 -5.68 -0.18 -31.14
CA TYR A 626 -5.15 0.92 -31.97
C TYR A 626 -5.98 2.21 -31.89
N GLY A 627 -7.01 2.26 -31.06
CA GLY A 627 -7.75 3.49 -30.82
C GLY A 627 -8.65 3.44 -29.61
N LEU A 628 -8.69 4.57 -28.90
CA LEU A 628 -9.47 4.81 -27.70
C LEU A 628 -10.37 6.04 -27.91
N ARG A 629 -11.53 6.06 -27.27
CA ARG A 629 -12.44 7.20 -27.36
C ARG A 629 -11.95 8.29 -26.42
N GLY A 630 -12.21 9.55 -26.76
CA GLY A 630 -12.07 10.67 -25.82
C GLY A 630 -13.36 10.87 -25.03
N VAL A 631 -13.25 11.19 -23.75
CA VAL A 631 -14.38 11.56 -22.88
C VAL A 631 -14.28 13.03 -22.50
N LEU A 632 -15.42 13.71 -22.42
CA LEU A 632 -15.53 15.05 -21.87
C LEU A 632 -16.72 15.04 -20.91
N HIS A 633 -16.42 15.18 -19.62
CA HIS A 633 -17.38 15.12 -18.53
C HIS A 633 -17.62 16.55 -18.03
N ALA A 634 -18.88 16.96 -17.96
CA ALA A 634 -19.26 18.27 -17.45
C ALA A 634 -20.54 18.21 -16.61
N THR A 635 -20.60 19.13 -15.66
CA THR A 635 -21.80 19.41 -14.89
C THR A 635 -22.42 20.70 -15.41
N VAL A 636 -23.65 20.62 -15.90
CA VAL A 636 -24.47 21.75 -16.35
C VAL A 636 -25.36 22.16 -15.19
N CYS A 637 -25.24 23.42 -14.75
CA CYS A 637 -26.02 24.01 -13.66
C CYS A 637 -26.95 25.10 -14.20
N VAL A 638 -28.19 25.12 -13.71
CA VAL A 638 -29.16 26.19 -13.88
C VAL A 638 -29.51 26.72 -12.50
N ASP A 639 -29.23 28.00 -12.28
CA ASP A 639 -29.39 28.68 -11.00
C ASP A 639 -30.43 29.81 -11.13
N SER A 640 -31.35 29.89 -10.17
CA SER A 640 -32.35 30.96 -10.10
C SER A 640 -31.87 32.14 -9.26
N ILE A 641 -32.52 33.28 -9.46
CA ILE A 641 -32.38 34.47 -8.59
C ILE A 641 -33.19 34.35 -7.29
N TYR A 642 -33.98 33.27 -7.15
CA TYR A 642 -34.82 32.98 -5.99
C TYR A 642 -34.31 31.74 -5.23
N PRO A 643 -34.49 31.65 -3.90
CA PRO A 643 -34.25 30.43 -3.14
C PRO A 643 -35.30 29.35 -3.47
N ASP A 644 -35.21 28.18 -2.84
CA ASP A 644 -36.24 27.15 -2.92
C ASP A 644 -37.62 27.69 -2.50
N LEU A 645 -38.63 27.55 -3.37
CA LEU A 645 -39.99 28.07 -3.18
C LEU A 645 -41.01 26.93 -3.00
N HIS A 646 -42.20 27.20 -2.45
CA HIS A 646 -43.23 26.17 -2.25
C HIS A 646 -44.10 26.04 -3.51
N SER A 647 -44.02 24.91 -4.22
CA SER A 647 -44.61 24.78 -5.57
C SER A 647 -46.13 24.93 -5.61
N GLY A 648 -46.84 24.63 -4.53
CA GLY A 648 -48.29 24.84 -4.41
C GLY A 648 -48.72 26.27 -4.02
N VAL A 649 -47.79 27.22 -3.83
CA VAL A 649 -48.07 28.61 -3.41
C VAL A 649 -47.39 29.60 -4.36
N ASP A 650 -46.10 29.39 -4.63
CA ASP A 650 -45.26 30.27 -5.45
C ASP A 650 -45.16 29.80 -6.91
N GLY A 651 -45.40 28.50 -7.15
CA GLY A 651 -45.37 27.87 -8.47
C GLY A 651 -46.39 28.53 -9.42
N SER A 652 -45.89 29.25 -10.41
CA SER A 652 -46.69 30.08 -11.30
C SER A 652 -45.95 30.35 -12.60
N TYR A 653 -46.68 30.69 -13.67
CA TYR A 653 -46.11 31.02 -14.99
C TYR A 653 -45.16 32.24 -14.99
N MET A 654 -45.04 32.95 -13.86
CA MET A 654 -44.18 34.12 -13.70
C MET A 654 -42.77 33.76 -13.17
N VAL A 655 -42.58 32.53 -12.67
CA VAL A 655 -41.31 31.99 -12.16
C VAL A 655 -40.76 30.98 -13.16
N ASP A 656 -39.52 31.17 -13.61
CA ASP A 656 -38.85 30.21 -14.50
C ASP A 656 -38.19 29.12 -13.63
N GLU A 657 -38.67 27.88 -13.70
CA GLU A 657 -38.18 26.80 -12.83
C GLU A 657 -36.85 26.19 -13.34
N PRO A 658 -35.74 26.21 -12.56
CA PRO A 658 -34.45 25.68 -12.99
C PRO A 658 -34.47 24.22 -13.47
N LEU A 659 -35.25 23.34 -12.82
CA LEU A 659 -35.39 21.95 -13.25
C LEU A 659 -36.12 21.82 -14.60
N SER A 660 -37.11 22.68 -14.85
CA SER A 660 -37.84 22.73 -16.14
C SER A 660 -36.94 23.21 -17.26
N ASP A 661 -36.17 24.28 -17.04
CA ASP A 661 -35.21 24.82 -18.01
C ASP A 661 -34.06 23.84 -18.29
N LEU A 662 -33.49 23.21 -17.25
CA LEU A 662 -32.47 22.17 -17.38
C LEU A 662 -33.00 20.96 -18.15
N THR A 663 -34.21 20.50 -17.86
CA THR A 663 -34.84 19.38 -18.58
C THR A 663 -35.11 19.75 -20.04
N ARG A 664 -35.56 20.97 -20.30
CA ARG A 664 -35.77 21.49 -21.66
C ARG A 664 -34.45 21.50 -22.44
N LEU A 665 -33.38 22.07 -21.88
CA LEU A 665 -32.04 22.05 -22.47
C LEU A 665 -31.54 20.62 -22.73
N LEU A 666 -31.64 19.71 -21.76
CA LEU A 666 -31.14 18.34 -21.93
C LEU A 666 -31.91 17.57 -23.01
N SER A 667 -33.18 17.89 -23.22
CA SER A 667 -33.97 17.31 -24.30
C SER A 667 -33.59 17.80 -25.71
N THR A 668 -32.99 19.00 -25.86
CA THR A 668 -32.49 19.45 -27.18
C THR A 668 -31.18 18.78 -27.58
N LEU A 669 -30.42 18.19 -26.64
CA LEU A 669 -29.15 17.53 -26.93
C LEU A 669 -29.30 16.19 -27.67
N LYS A 670 -30.48 15.55 -27.59
CA LYS A 670 -30.76 14.22 -28.17
C LYS A 670 -32.01 14.20 -29.05
N GLY A 671 -31.85 13.69 -30.27
CA GLY A 671 -32.91 13.47 -31.23
C GLY A 671 -33.30 11.98 -31.34
N PRO A 672 -34.15 11.65 -32.34
CA PRO A 672 -34.60 10.28 -32.59
C PRO A 672 -33.43 9.29 -32.71
N ARG A 673 -33.58 8.11 -32.09
CA ARG A 673 -32.53 7.06 -32.00
C ARG A 673 -31.23 7.53 -31.34
N ASN A 674 -31.31 8.42 -30.34
CA ASN A 674 -30.17 8.98 -29.61
C ASN A 674 -29.15 9.76 -30.47
N LYS A 675 -29.49 10.20 -31.69
CA LYS A 675 -28.60 11.08 -32.46
C LYS A 675 -28.33 12.36 -31.65
N ILE A 676 -27.07 12.77 -31.55
CA ILE A 676 -26.70 14.03 -30.90
C ILE A 676 -27.14 15.17 -31.83
N MET A 677 -27.89 16.14 -31.31
CA MET A 677 -28.60 17.16 -32.12
C MET A 677 -27.91 18.53 -32.17
N VAL A 678 -26.68 18.60 -31.66
CA VAL A 678 -25.94 19.85 -31.53
C VAL A 678 -25.34 20.26 -32.90
N PRO A 679 -25.29 21.57 -33.24
CA PRO A 679 -24.72 22.05 -34.51
C PRO A 679 -23.29 21.57 -34.74
N ASP A 680 -22.96 21.34 -36.02
CA ASP A 680 -21.64 21.03 -36.58
C ASP A 680 -20.92 19.82 -35.91
N PHE A 681 -21.66 19.04 -35.13
CA PHE A 681 -21.11 18.08 -34.18
C PHE A 681 -20.47 16.84 -34.85
N TYR A 682 -20.98 16.43 -36.01
CA TYR A 682 -20.48 15.27 -36.74
C TYR A 682 -19.34 15.62 -37.72
N ASP A 683 -19.10 16.90 -37.98
CA ASP A 683 -18.24 17.38 -39.07
C ASP A 683 -16.76 17.07 -38.84
N SER A 684 -16.35 16.91 -37.58
CA SER A 684 -15.00 16.51 -37.17
C SER A 684 -14.80 14.98 -37.04
N ILE A 685 -15.78 14.17 -37.46
CA ILE A 685 -15.71 12.70 -37.34
C ILE A 685 -15.17 12.10 -38.63
N LEU A 686 -14.03 11.40 -38.52
CA LEU A 686 -13.37 10.78 -39.67
C LEU A 686 -14.28 9.73 -40.35
N PRO A 687 -14.31 9.68 -41.69
CA PRO A 687 -15.07 8.68 -42.43
C PRO A 687 -14.51 7.27 -42.20
N LEU A 688 -15.34 6.25 -42.37
CA LEU A 688 -14.89 4.84 -42.34
C LEU A 688 -13.94 4.60 -43.51
N THR A 689 -12.74 4.06 -43.23
CA THR A 689 -11.77 3.68 -44.27
C THR A 689 -11.91 2.19 -44.60
N ALA A 690 -11.60 1.78 -45.83
CA ALA A 690 -11.65 0.37 -46.23
C ALA A 690 -10.76 -0.55 -45.36
N ALA A 691 -9.64 -0.02 -44.84
CA ALA A 691 -8.76 -0.75 -43.93
C ALA A 691 -9.34 -0.88 -42.50
N GLU A 692 -10.13 0.09 -42.04
CA GLU A 692 -10.90 0.00 -40.79
C GLU A 692 -12.09 -0.97 -40.96
N GLU A 693 -12.79 -0.92 -42.09
CA GLU A 693 -13.90 -1.80 -42.42
C GLU A 693 -13.49 -3.28 -42.47
N ALA A 694 -12.36 -3.60 -43.12
CA ALA A 694 -11.82 -4.96 -43.17
C ALA A 694 -11.54 -5.54 -41.76
N ARG A 695 -11.03 -4.73 -40.82
CA ARG A 695 -10.82 -5.15 -39.42
C ARG A 695 -12.14 -5.49 -38.74
N TYR A 696 -13.17 -4.66 -38.90
CA TYR A 696 -14.51 -4.96 -38.36
C TYR A 696 -15.06 -6.29 -38.91
N GLU A 697 -14.83 -6.60 -40.19
CA GLU A 697 -15.26 -7.86 -40.78
C GLU A 697 -14.51 -9.08 -40.25
N ASP A 698 -13.19 -8.99 -40.05
CA ASP A 698 -12.43 -10.10 -39.47
C ASP A 698 -12.80 -10.35 -38.00
N ILE A 699 -13.14 -9.29 -37.26
CA ILE A 699 -13.69 -9.38 -35.90
C ILE A 699 -15.07 -10.06 -35.90
N THR A 700 -16.01 -9.63 -36.74
CA THR A 700 -17.37 -10.21 -36.76
C THR A 700 -17.38 -11.65 -37.28
N LYS A 701 -16.51 -12.00 -38.24
CA LYS A 701 -16.28 -13.40 -38.67
C LYS A 701 -15.88 -14.31 -37.50
N ILE A 702 -15.23 -13.80 -36.46
CA ILE A 702 -14.85 -14.57 -35.26
C ILE A 702 -15.99 -14.60 -34.24
N LEU A 703 -16.61 -13.46 -33.93
CA LEU A 703 -17.73 -13.38 -32.99
C LEU A 703 -18.92 -14.26 -33.43
N SER A 704 -19.35 -14.17 -34.68
CA SER A 704 -20.46 -14.99 -35.22
C SER A 704 -20.14 -16.48 -35.28
N ARG A 705 -18.86 -16.88 -35.25
CA ARG A 705 -18.46 -18.31 -35.16
C ARG A 705 -18.49 -18.84 -33.73
N ARG A 706 -18.22 -18.00 -32.73
CA ARG A 706 -18.25 -18.39 -31.31
C ARG A 706 -19.64 -18.32 -30.70
N ASN A 707 -20.42 -17.29 -31.04
CA ASN A 707 -21.81 -17.15 -30.60
C ASN A 707 -22.73 -16.86 -31.80
N PRO A 708 -23.29 -17.90 -32.44
CA PRO A 708 -24.24 -17.77 -33.54
C PRO A 708 -25.56 -17.06 -33.14
N GLU A 709 -25.90 -17.03 -31.86
CA GLU A 709 -27.12 -16.38 -31.34
C GLU A 709 -26.93 -14.88 -31.06
N ALA A 710 -25.69 -14.37 -31.14
CA ALA A 710 -25.38 -12.94 -30.93
C ALA A 710 -25.89 -11.99 -32.04
N GLY A 711 -26.55 -12.51 -33.06
CA GLY A 711 -27.13 -11.75 -34.18
C GLY A 711 -26.34 -11.88 -35.48
N THR A 712 -26.82 -11.20 -36.53
CA THR A 712 -26.17 -11.25 -37.85
C THR A 712 -24.85 -10.50 -37.86
N VAL A 713 -23.98 -10.85 -38.82
CA VAL A 713 -22.67 -10.20 -39.05
C VAL A 713 -22.82 -8.68 -39.14
N ASP A 714 -23.85 -8.18 -39.83
CA ASP A 714 -24.13 -6.75 -39.98
C ASP A 714 -24.62 -6.09 -38.69
N GLN A 715 -25.44 -6.78 -37.89
CA GLN A 715 -25.87 -6.30 -36.58
C GLN A 715 -24.69 -6.19 -35.61
N LEU A 716 -23.78 -7.17 -35.63
CA LEU A 716 -22.54 -7.14 -34.86
C LEU A 716 -21.59 -6.04 -35.35
N LYS A 717 -21.41 -5.88 -36.67
CA LYS A 717 -20.61 -4.80 -37.28
C LYS A 717 -21.13 -3.43 -36.84
N ALA A 718 -22.44 -3.19 -36.95
CA ALA A 718 -23.09 -1.97 -36.49
C ALA A 718 -22.97 -1.75 -34.97
N GLY A 719 -23.12 -2.79 -34.16
CA GLY A 719 -22.97 -2.72 -32.71
C GLY A 719 -21.55 -2.37 -32.25
N LEU A 720 -20.53 -2.95 -32.88
CA LEU A 720 -19.12 -2.61 -32.62
C LEU A 720 -18.79 -1.19 -33.08
N MET A 721 -19.26 -0.77 -34.26
CA MET A 721 -19.11 0.61 -34.71
C MET A 721 -19.75 1.60 -33.73
N ALA A 722 -20.98 1.33 -33.27
CA ALA A 722 -21.69 2.14 -32.28
C ALA A 722 -20.96 2.26 -30.92
N ARG A 723 -20.24 1.20 -30.50
CA ARG A 723 -19.43 1.20 -29.27
C ARG A 723 -18.08 1.93 -29.43
N TRP A 724 -17.43 1.79 -30.58
CA TRP A 724 -16.01 2.15 -30.75
C TRP A 724 -15.74 3.42 -31.57
N ARG A 725 -16.51 3.70 -32.63
CA ARG A 725 -16.27 4.85 -33.52
C ARG A 725 -17.34 5.93 -33.43
N GLU A 726 -18.61 5.55 -33.22
CA GLU A 726 -19.69 6.53 -33.12
C GLU A 726 -19.61 7.35 -31.83
N PRO A 727 -20.05 8.63 -31.84
CA PRO A 727 -20.18 9.42 -30.64
C PRO A 727 -21.42 9.01 -29.83
N ASN A 728 -21.35 9.15 -28.51
CA ASN A 728 -22.51 9.00 -27.62
C ASN A 728 -22.53 10.16 -26.59
N LEU A 729 -23.73 10.46 -26.08
CA LEU A 729 -23.96 11.40 -25.00
C LEU A 729 -24.77 10.69 -23.91
N THR A 730 -24.30 10.75 -22.67
CA THR A 730 -24.97 10.14 -21.51
C THR A 730 -25.26 11.21 -20.46
N ILE A 731 -26.48 11.21 -19.95
CA ILE A 731 -26.88 11.98 -18.77
C ILE A 731 -26.82 11.02 -17.60
N HIS A 732 -25.93 11.27 -16.63
CA HIS A 732 -25.60 10.32 -15.55
C HIS A 732 -26.46 10.53 -14.31
N ARG A 733 -26.77 11.80 -13.99
CA ARG A 733 -27.46 12.17 -12.75
C ARG A 733 -28.10 13.55 -12.89
N TYR A 734 -29.26 13.70 -12.27
CA TYR A 734 -29.88 14.97 -11.96
C TYR A 734 -29.71 15.25 -10.45
N LYS A 735 -29.54 16.52 -10.08
CA LYS A 735 -29.56 17.04 -8.72
C LYS A 735 -30.39 18.32 -8.69
N VAL A 736 -31.03 18.58 -7.56
CA VAL A 736 -31.73 19.83 -7.28
C VAL A 736 -31.49 20.26 -5.83
N SER A 737 -31.74 21.53 -5.52
CA SER A 737 -31.83 22.02 -4.15
C SER A 737 -33.20 21.70 -3.51
N GLY A 738 -33.27 21.78 -2.18
CA GLY A 738 -34.47 21.49 -1.40
C GLY A 738 -34.46 20.13 -0.70
N LEU A 739 -35.58 19.82 -0.05
CA LEU A 739 -35.92 18.50 0.51
C LEU A 739 -36.94 17.81 -0.42
N ASP A 740 -37.06 16.49 -0.33
CA ASP A 740 -38.06 15.73 -1.09
C ASP A 740 -39.49 16.19 -0.74
N GLY A 741 -40.16 16.88 -1.68
CA GLY A 741 -41.49 17.45 -1.45
C GLY A 741 -41.95 18.44 -2.53
N SER A 742 -43.03 19.17 -2.24
CA SER A 742 -43.67 20.14 -3.14
C SER A 742 -42.89 21.47 -3.21
N ILE A 743 -41.71 21.44 -3.82
CA ILE A 743 -40.76 22.56 -3.89
C ILE A 743 -40.40 22.89 -5.35
N VAL A 744 -40.28 24.17 -5.67
CA VAL A 744 -39.56 24.67 -6.86
C VAL A 744 -38.13 24.96 -6.43
N SER A 745 -37.20 24.12 -6.86
CA SER A 745 -35.78 24.22 -6.47
C SER A 745 -35.10 25.44 -7.10
N GLY A 746 -34.44 26.27 -6.29
CA GLY A 746 -33.66 27.42 -6.74
C GLY A 746 -32.39 27.06 -7.53
N HIS A 747 -31.92 25.81 -7.42
CA HIS A 747 -30.81 25.25 -8.20
C HIS A 747 -31.20 23.90 -8.80
N ALA A 748 -30.81 23.66 -10.05
CA ALA A 748 -30.82 22.35 -10.68
C ALA A 748 -29.50 22.10 -11.42
N SER A 749 -28.94 20.90 -11.30
CA SER A 749 -27.74 20.51 -12.05
C SER A 749 -27.83 19.09 -12.60
N ALA A 750 -27.23 18.88 -13.78
CA ALA A 750 -27.11 17.57 -14.40
C ALA A 750 -25.67 17.28 -14.79
N THR A 751 -25.22 16.07 -14.46
CA THR A 751 -23.90 15.56 -14.83
C THR A 751 -24.00 14.82 -16.15
N ILE A 752 -23.28 15.28 -17.17
CA ILE A 752 -23.31 14.74 -18.53
C ILE A 752 -21.90 14.37 -19.01
N SER A 753 -21.78 13.25 -19.73
CA SER A 753 -20.64 13.03 -20.65
C SER A 753 -21.12 13.29 -22.07
N PHE A 754 -20.45 14.21 -22.75
CA PHE A 754 -20.97 14.87 -23.95
C PHE A 754 -19.82 15.27 -24.89
N ARG A 755 -20.17 15.84 -26.04
CA ARG A 755 -19.29 16.69 -26.86
C ARG A 755 -20.16 17.87 -27.39
N LEU A 756 -19.57 19.07 -27.55
CA LEU A 756 -20.15 20.44 -27.42
C LEU A 756 -21.33 20.86 -28.34
N PHE A 757 -21.93 22.06 -28.13
CA PHE A 757 -23.00 22.47 -27.16
C PHE A 757 -23.76 23.71 -27.76
N ALA A 758 -24.92 24.15 -27.21
CA ALA A 758 -25.67 25.33 -27.69
C ALA A 758 -26.38 26.14 -26.56
N GLN A 759 -26.81 27.38 -26.84
CA GLN A 759 -27.32 28.36 -25.85
C GLN A 759 -28.81 28.17 -25.43
N LEU A 760 -29.22 28.89 -24.38
CA LEU A 760 -30.55 28.86 -23.74
C LEU A 760 -31.15 30.28 -23.68
N GLU A 761 -32.47 30.40 -23.77
CA GLU A 761 -33.23 31.65 -23.56
C GLU A 761 -34.08 31.54 -22.28
N SER A 762 -33.60 32.08 -21.15
CA SER A 762 -34.28 32.10 -19.84
C SER A 762 -33.75 33.26 -18.96
N ARG A 763 -34.43 33.59 -17.86
CA ARG A 763 -33.93 34.51 -16.81
C ARG A 763 -33.01 33.81 -15.80
N ASN A 764 -33.01 32.48 -15.74
CA ASN A 764 -32.10 31.70 -14.90
C ASN A 764 -30.68 31.71 -15.48
N SER A 765 -29.65 31.71 -14.63
CA SER A 765 -28.26 31.67 -15.08
C SER A 765 -27.79 30.24 -15.34
N LEU A 766 -27.33 29.99 -16.57
CA LEU A 766 -26.68 28.75 -16.98
C LEU A 766 -25.17 28.82 -16.71
N SER A 767 -24.61 27.81 -16.04
CA SER A 767 -23.16 27.60 -15.98
C SER A 767 -22.79 26.16 -16.36
N ILE A 768 -21.59 25.98 -16.91
CA ILE A 768 -21.07 24.67 -17.32
C ILE A 768 -19.68 24.51 -16.74
N LYS A 769 -19.50 23.55 -15.84
CA LYS A 769 -18.20 23.16 -15.30
C LYS A 769 -17.71 21.93 -16.06
N ILE A 770 -16.50 21.99 -16.62
CA ILE A 770 -15.81 20.79 -17.12
C ILE A 770 -15.12 20.13 -15.92
N ASP A 771 -15.38 18.84 -15.72
CA ASP A 771 -14.88 18.06 -14.58
C ASP A 771 -13.74 17.11 -14.98
N ASN A 772 -13.74 16.56 -16.21
CA ASN A 772 -12.67 15.72 -16.76
C ASN A 772 -12.66 15.80 -18.31
N LYS A 773 -11.49 15.69 -18.95
CA LYS A 773 -11.29 15.73 -20.41
C LYS A 773 -10.13 14.80 -20.83
N ALA A 774 -10.45 13.76 -21.61
CA ALA A 774 -9.49 12.98 -22.39
C ALA A 774 -9.72 13.16 -23.89
N GLU A 775 -8.65 13.31 -24.68
CA GLU A 775 -8.74 13.35 -26.15
C GLU A 775 -8.90 11.94 -26.75
N PRO A 776 -9.58 11.79 -27.91
CA PRO A 776 -9.58 10.52 -28.62
C PRO A 776 -8.18 10.21 -29.16
N TRP A 777 -7.79 8.94 -29.07
CA TRP A 777 -6.53 8.43 -29.60
C TRP A 777 -6.77 7.45 -30.75
N LEU A 778 -5.89 7.52 -31.74
CA LEU A 778 -5.86 6.59 -32.87
C LEU A 778 -4.40 6.42 -33.29
N GLY A 779 -3.80 5.29 -32.87
CA GLY A 779 -2.48 4.89 -33.29
C GLY A 779 -2.46 4.45 -34.76
N ASP A 780 -1.25 4.23 -35.29
CA ASP A 780 -1.02 3.74 -36.65
C ASP A 780 -0.56 2.28 -36.65
N PRO A 781 -1.45 1.31 -36.96
CA PRO A 781 -1.10 -0.11 -37.08
C PRO A 781 -0.03 -0.45 -38.12
N SER A 782 0.36 0.47 -38.99
CA SER A 782 1.44 0.26 -39.96
C SER A 782 2.82 0.60 -39.41
N ASN A 783 2.93 1.20 -38.22
CA ASN A 783 4.22 1.60 -37.63
C ASN A 783 5.03 0.41 -37.06
N GLN A 784 6.31 0.65 -36.76
CA GLN A 784 7.23 -0.40 -36.30
C GLN A 784 6.85 -1.03 -34.95
N ILE A 785 6.29 -0.27 -34.01
CA ILE A 785 5.93 -0.81 -32.69
C ILE A 785 4.71 -1.73 -32.77
N PHE A 786 3.68 -1.41 -33.56
CA PHE A 786 2.57 -2.32 -33.82
C PHE A 786 3.00 -3.60 -34.55
N GLN A 787 3.91 -3.51 -35.53
CA GLN A 787 4.50 -4.69 -36.18
C GLN A 787 5.28 -5.56 -35.18
N THR A 788 6.11 -4.94 -34.33
CA THR A 788 6.92 -5.64 -33.32
C THR A 788 6.05 -6.33 -32.27
N LEU A 789 4.95 -5.68 -31.85
CA LEU A 789 3.94 -6.27 -30.96
C LEU A 789 3.19 -7.43 -31.62
N GLU A 790 2.80 -7.32 -32.90
CA GLU A 790 2.15 -8.40 -33.63
C GLU A 790 3.05 -9.66 -33.67
N GLU A 791 4.33 -9.48 -34.04
CA GLU A 791 5.30 -10.58 -34.08
C GLU A 791 5.59 -11.17 -32.70
N ALA A 792 5.67 -10.33 -31.65
CA ALA A 792 5.85 -10.79 -30.27
C ALA A 792 4.65 -11.63 -29.79
N ILE A 793 3.42 -11.18 -30.02
CA ILE A 793 2.21 -11.95 -29.69
C ILE A 793 2.19 -13.28 -30.46
N ILE A 794 2.46 -13.26 -31.77
CA ILE A 794 2.47 -14.46 -32.61
C ILE A 794 3.50 -15.48 -32.11
N LYS A 795 4.71 -15.03 -31.74
CA LYS A 795 5.77 -15.86 -31.17
C LYS A 795 5.34 -16.48 -29.83
N VAL A 796 4.86 -15.64 -28.91
CA VAL A 796 4.62 -15.99 -27.50
C VAL A 796 3.38 -16.88 -27.31
N TRP A 797 2.34 -16.69 -28.13
CA TRP A 797 1.12 -17.49 -28.14
C TRP A 797 1.14 -18.63 -29.19
N GLY A 798 2.22 -18.79 -29.96
CA GLY A 798 2.41 -19.91 -30.90
C GLY A 798 1.50 -19.86 -32.14
N LEU A 799 1.17 -18.67 -32.63
CA LEU A 799 0.10 -18.43 -33.61
C LEU A 799 0.53 -18.66 -35.09
N GLY A 800 1.28 -19.73 -35.35
CA GLY A 800 1.87 -20.01 -36.67
C GLY A 800 0.88 -20.51 -37.74
N GLY A 801 0.76 -19.78 -38.86
CA GLY A 801 -0.01 -20.19 -40.04
C GLY A 801 0.31 -19.35 -41.27
N SER A 802 0.93 -19.96 -42.30
CA SER A 802 1.28 -19.28 -43.54
C SER A 802 0.07 -19.12 -44.46
N ALA A 803 -0.17 -17.92 -44.97
CA ALA A 803 -1.21 -17.64 -45.96
C ALA A 803 -0.80 -18.08 -47.39
N ARG A 804 -0.42 -19.36 -47.54
CA ARG A 804 -0.14 -20.07 -48.81
C ARG A 804 0.00 -21.57 -48.57
N ASP A 805 -1.12 -22.28 -48.48
CA ASP A 805 -1.23 -23.58 -49.15
C ASP A 805 -2.68 -23.95 -49.45
N HIS A 806 -2.89 -24.65 -50.56
CA HIS A 806 -4.16 -25.22 -51.04
C HIS A 806 -3.87 -26.61 -51.64
N GLY A 807 -3.47 -27.55 -50.79
CA GLY A 807 -3.15 -28.92 -51.16
C GLY A 807 -3.93 -29.92 -50.30
N VAL A 808 -4.74 -30.75 -50.95
CA VAL A 808 -5.30 -31.97 -50.35
C VAL A 808 -4.23 -33.06 -50.38
N VAL A 809 -4.00 -33.74 -49.26
CA VAL A 809 -3.16 -34.95 -49.18
C VAL A 809 -3.88 -36.00 -48.33
N GLU A 810 -3.88 -37.25 -48.79
CA GLU A 810 -4.60 -38.38 -48.21
C GLU A 810 -3.79 -39.11 -47.11
N VAL A 811 -4.44 -40.00 -46.35
CA VAL A 811 -3.81 -40.76 -45.25
C VAL A 811 -3.61 -42.23 -45.64
N VAL A 812 -2.43 -42.55 -46.20
CA VAL A 812 -1.83 -43.89 -46.35
C VAL A 812 -0.31 -43.70 -46.39
N GLY A 813 0.58 -44.51 -45.78
CA GLY A 813 0.41 -45.66 -44.89
C GLY A 813 1.79 -46.22 -44.46
N GLN A 814 1.78 -47.14 -43.49
CA GLN A 814 2.87 -47.98 -42.93
C GLN A 814 4.30 -47.93 -43.55
N GLU A 815 5.31 -47.90 -42.68
CA GLU A 815 6.21 -49.06 -42.52
C GLU A 815 6.85 -49.13 -41.12
N SER A 816 7.51 -50.26 -40.79
CA SER A 816 7.84 -50.68 -39.41
C SER A 816 9.31 -51.07 -39.21
N VAL A 817 9.85 -50.83 -38.01
CA VAL A 817 11.14 -51.40 -37.55
C VAL A 817 10.96 -51.97 -36.12
N GLU A 818 11.79 -52.95 -35.77
CA GLU A 818 11.52 -54.00 -34.78
C GLU A 818 11.88 -53.66 -33.32
N VAL A 819 11.30 -54.44 -32.40
CA VAL A 819 11.71 -54.56 -31.00
C VAL A 819 12.42 -55.90 -30.80
N GLN A 820 13.55 -55.92 -30.09
CA GLN A 820 14.18 -57.17 -29.62
C GLN A 820 13.98 -57.34 -28.10
N GLN A 821 13.95 -58.60 -27.66
CA GLN A 821 13.46 -59.03 -26.35
C GLN A 821 14.59 -59.38 -25.35
N ALA A 822 14.17 -59.92 -24.19
CA ALA A 822 14.95 -60.58 -23.13
C ALA A 822 15.48 -59.64 -22.01
N GLN A 823 15.42 -60.03 -20.72
CA GLN A 823 14.89 -61.26 -20.13
C GLN A 823 14.50 -61.08 -18.64
N GLU A 824 13.53 -61.86 -18.16
CA GLU A 824 13.21 -62.03 -16.74
C GLU A 824 14.19 -62.98 -16.03
N ASN A 825 14.25 -62.92 -14.70
CA ASN A 825 14.59 -64.07 -13.83
C ASN A 825 14.22 -63.76 -12.35
N ASP A 826 13.55 -64.72 -11.70
CA ASP A 826 13.12 -64.66 -10.29
C ASP A 826 14.17 -65.19 -9.29
N THR A 827 14.08 -64.71 -8.04
CA THR A 827 14.30 -65.46 -6.76
C THR A 827 13.67 -64.64 -5.62
N VAL A 828 12.50 -64.97 -5.02
CA VAL A 828 12.25 -66.04 -4.02
C VAL A 828 13.28 -65.98 -2.87
N ASP A 829 12.95 -65.80 -1.58
CA ASP A 829 11.88 -66.45 -0.78
C ASP A 829 11.46 -65.71 0.54
N GLU A 830 10.45 -66.26 1.24
CA GLU A 830 10.10 -66.31 2.71
C GLU A 830 10.63 -65.25 3.74
N SER A 831 9.96 -64.90 4.87
CA SER A 831 8.75 -65.38 5.60
C SER A 831 8.05 -64.20 6.36
N SER A 832 6.72 -64.18 6.61
CA SER A 832 5.97 -64.69 7.80
C SER A 832 6.28 -64.02 9.16
N ASP A 833 5.34 -63.75 10.09
CA ASP A 833 3.86 -63.93 10.17
C ASP A 833 3.20 -62.53 10.43
N ASP A 834 2.18 -62.17 11.24
CA ASP A 834 1.16 -62.70 12.21
C ASP A 834 0.25 -61.47 12.55
N ASP A 835 -1.06 -61.41 12.84
CA ASP A 835 -2.36 -62.09 12.57
C ASP A 835 -3.48 -61.03 12.92
N GLY A 836 -4.80 -61.08 12.70
CA GLY A 836 -5.74 -62.07 12.12
C GLY A 836 -7.22 -61.61 12.14
N GLU A 837 -8.05 -62.30 11.34
CA GLU A 837 -9.54 -62.39 11.33
C GLU A 837 -10.49 -61.15 11.24
N ILE A 838 -11.75 -61.48 10.90
CA ILE A 838 -12.84 -60.62 10.39
C ILE A 838 -14.18 -61.05 11.03
N ALA A 839 -15.05 -60.14 11.47
CA ALA A 839 -16.47 -60.48 11.74
C ALA A 839 -17.47 -59.30 11.67
N TYR A 840 -18.66 -59.58 11.10
CA TYR A 840 -19.85 -58.72 11.10
C TYR A 840 -20.68 -58.86 12.40
N VAL A 841 -21.13 -57.75 13.00
CA VAL A 841 -22.43 -57.58 13.71
C VAL A 841 -22.80 -56.07 13.61
N ALA A 842 -23.92 -55.55 13.11
CA ALA A 842 -25.30 -56.01 12.82
C ALA A 842 -26.33 -55.93 13.98
N ASN A 843 -26.90 -54.73 14.24
CA ASN A 843 -28.27 -54.44 14.77
C ASN A 843 -28.45 -52.90 14.96
N LYS A 844 -29.60 -52.26 14.72
CA LYS A 844 -30.92 -52.26 15.42
C LYS A 844 -30.82 -51.74 16.87
N GLU A 845 -31.77 -50.97 17.44
CA GLU A 845 -33.16 -50.66 17.02
C GLU A 845 -33.74 -49.37 17.66
N THR A 846 -34.72 -48.74 16.99
CA THR A 846 -35.87 -47.93 17.51
C THR A 846 -35.80 -47.13 18.84
N ASN A 847 -36.10 -45.83 18.81
CA ASN A 847 -37.40 -45.18 19.18
C ASN A 847 -37.21 -43.63 19.28
N ASN A 848 -38.08 -42.69 18.84
CA ASN A 848 -39.55 -42.55 18.77
C ASN A 848 -40.16 -41.80 19.99
N ILE A 849 -41.28 -41.10 19.76
CA ILE A 849 -42.15 -40.34 20.71
C ILE A 849 -41.85 -38.83 20.91
N SER A 850 -42.88 -38.07 20.57
CA SER A 850 -43.14 -36.63 20.53
C SER A 850 -43.53 -35.92 21.85
N SER A 851 -43.73 -34.59 21.76
CA SER A 851 -44.83 -33.78 22.34
C SER A 851 -44.58 -32.92 23.61
N SER A 852 -45.59 -32.08 23.94
CA SER A 852 -45.63 -30.97 24.94
C SER A 852 -44.74 -29.74 24.59
N VAL A 853 -45.15 -28.46 24.67
CA VAL A 853 -46.40 -27.78 25.10
C VAL A 853 -46.78 -27.93 26.59
N ASP A 854 -46.52 -26.92 27.43
CA ASP A 854 -47.53 -25.91 27.87
C ASP A 854 -46.98 -24.95 28.98
N LYS A 855 -47.64 -23.78 29.19
CA LYS A 855 -47.54 -22.80 30.32
C LYS A 855 -46.17 -22.11 30.59
N ALA A 856 -46.02 -20.81 30.90
CA ALA A 856 -46.86 -19.69 31.36
C ALA A 856 -47.19 -19.62 32.88
N ALA A 857 -46.72 -18.56 33.58
CA ALA A 857 -47.52 -17.63 34.42
C ALA A 857 -46.70 -16.67 35.34
N GLY A 858 -47.00 -15.36 35.27
CA GLY A 858 -46.90 -14.39 36.40
C GLY A 858 -45.52 -13.84 36.81
N ALA A 859 -45.42 -12.77 37.64
CA ALA A 859 -46.40 -11.76 38.06
C ALA A 859 -45.72 -10.57 38.80
N ALA A 860 -46.47 -9.49 39.08
CA ALA A 860 -46.13 -8.26 39.87
C ALA A 860 -45.08 -7.30 39.24
N ILE A 861 -45.27 -5.99 39.01
CA ILE A 861 -46.09 -4.87 39.56
C ILE A 861 -45.36 -4.04 40.66
N LYS A 862 -45.45 -2.70 40.53
CA LYS A 862 -44.94 -1.55 41.34
C LYS A 862 -43.66 -0.89 40.78
N SER A 863 -43.49 0.44 40.78
CA SER A 863 -44.30 1.56 41.34
C SER A 863 -44.32 2.84 40.47
N GLU A 864 -45.15 3.82 40.86
CA GLU A 864 -45.67 4.95 40.04
C GLU A 864 -44.77 6.21 39.90
N PRO A 865 -45.05 7.09 38.91
CA PRO A 865 -44.39 8.39 38.68
C PRO A 865 -45.15 9.61 39.24
N LYS A 866 -44.53 10.81 39.15
CA LYS A 866 -45.11 12.15 39.42
C LYS A 866 -44.35 13.22 38.58
N LEU A 867 -44.93 14.29 38.03
CA LEU A 867 -46.36 14.65 37.82
C LEU A 867 -46.50 15.68 36.66
N TYR A 868 -47.72 15.78 36.10
CA TYR A 868 -48.25 16.80 35.16
C TYR A 868 -48.22 18.26 35.72
N PRO A 869 -48.57 19.35 34.97
CA PRO A 869 -49.48 19.48 33.79
C PRO A 869 -48.97 20.45 32.66
N ARG A 870 -49.71 20.93 31.64
CA ARG A 870 -51.19 21.04 31.45
C ARG A 870 -51.69 21.17 30.00
N GLU A 871 -52.93 20.69 29.82
CA GLU A 871 -54.05 20.96 28.87
C GLU A 871 -54.01 22.27 28.03
N SER A 872 -54.72 22.46 26.90
CA SER A 872 -56.04 21.97 26.41
C SER A 872 -56.11 22.00 24.87
N THR A 873 -56.64 21.02 24.11
CA THR A 873 -58.03 20.53 23.93
C THR A 873 -59.09 21.53 23.43
N SER A 874 -59.61 21.31 22.21
CA SER A 874 -61.06 21.12 21.97
C SER A 874 -61.35 20.51 20.58
N THR A 875 -62.53 19.91 20.42
CA THR A 875 -62.94 19.08 19.25
C THR A 875 -64.37 19.39 18.82
N PHE A 876 -64.68 19.38 17.52
CA PHE A 876 -66.07 19.30 17.01
C PHE A 876 -66.17 18.65 15.62
N GLY A 877 -67.31 17.99 15.39
CA GLY A 877 -67.94 17.68 14.08
C GLY A 877 -69.46 17.80 14.27
N PRO A 878 -70.36 17.13 13.50
CA PRO A 878 -70.17 16.42 12.22
C PRO A 878 -71.32 16.59 11.16
N VAL A 879 -71.04 16.40 9.84
CA VAL A 879 -71.99 15.85 8.80
C VAL A 879 -73.27 16.73 8.47
N PRO A 880 -74.22 16.51 7.49
CA PRO A 880 -74.35 15.67 6.26
C PRO A 880 -74.75 16.36 4.89
N SER A 881 -74.68 15.61 3.77
CA SER A 881 -75.68 15.48 2.65
C SER A 881 -75.90 16.48 1.46
N SER A 882 -76.60 15.96 0.43
CA SER A 882 -77.13 16.50 -0.87
C SER A 882 -76.14 16.74 -2.04
N CYS A 883 -76.29 16.28 -3.30
CA CYS A 883 -77.43 16.14 -4.27
C CYS A 883 -77.70 17.42 -5.11
N SER A 884 -77.94 17.45 -6.44
CA SER A 884 -77.93 16.47 -7.57
C SER A 884 -77.92 17.21 -8.94
N ILE A 885 -77.95 16.48 -10.09
CA ILE A 885 -78.44 16.79 -11.47
C ILE A 885 -77.43 16.43 -12.61
N ASP A 886 -77.54 15.20 -13.12
CA ASP A 886 -77.99 14.75 -14.47
C ASP A 886 -77.81 15.70 -15.69
N ASP A 887 -77.59 15.28 -16.95
CA ASP A 887 -77.55 13.97 -17.66
C ASP A 887 -76.69 14.14 -18.97
N ASP A 888 -76.58 13.35 -20.06
CA ASP A 888 -77.17 12.13 -20.64
C ASP A 888 -76.18 11.48 -21.67
N SER A 889 -76.42 10.24 -22.09
CA SER A 889 -75.98 9.53 -23.30
C SER A 889 -74.58 8.84 -23.36
N ALA A 890 -74.56 7.64 -23.97
CA ALA A 890 -73.47 6.64 -24.03
C ALA A 890 -73.56 5.86 -25.39
N PRO A 891 -73.11 4.58 -25.61
CA PRO A 891 -72.11 3.67 -24.98
C PRO A 891 -71.14 3.09 -26.09
N PRO A 892 -70.62 1.82 -26.13
CA PRO A 892 -70.36 0.76 -25.13
C PRO A 892 -68.91 0.14 -25.16
N THR A 893 -68.68 -0.86 -24.30
CA THR A 893 -67.47 -1.70 -24.09
C THR A 893 -67.24 -2.85 -25.11
N PRO A 894 -66.11 -3.58 -25.03
CA PRO A 894 -66.16 -4.99 -24.60
C PRO A 894 -65.09 -5.40 -23.56
N SER A 895 -65.05 -6.69 -23.15
CA SER A 895 -64.46 -7.17 -21.89
C SER A 895 -63.53 -8.41 -21.97
N LEU A 896 -62.90 -8.74 -20.84
CA LEU A 896 -62.13 -9.98 -20.56
C LEU A 896 -63.03 -11.23 -20.37
N PRO A 897 -62.43 -12.44 -20.39
CA PRO A 897 -62.90 -13.62 -19.64
C PRO A 897 -61.84 -14.23 -18.68
N GLU A 898 -62.26 -15.13 -17.79
CA GLU A 898 -61.48 -15.65 -16.63
C GLU A 898 -61.19 -17.19 -16.65
N PHE A 899 -60.50 -17.68 -15.61
CA PHE A 899 -60.24 -19.08 -15.28
C PHE A 899 -61.48 -19.85 -14.78
N VAL A 900 -61.55 -21.18 -15.03
CA VAL A 900 -62.30 -22.18 -14.23
C VAL A 900 -61.51 -23.51 -14.17
N THR A 901 -61.80 -24.40 -13.19
CA THR A 901 -60.97 -25.56 -12.77
C THR A 901 -61.66 -26.94 -12.78
N SER A 902 -60.86 -28.02 -12.71
CA SER A 902 -61.17 -29.41 -12.26
C SER A 902 -62.12 -30.29 -13.12
N THR A 903 -61.87 -31.60 -13.32
CA THR A 903 -61.98 -32.71 -12.34
C THR A 903 -61.34 -34.04 -12.85
N ASN A 904 -61.34 -35.12 -12.04
CA ASN A 904 -60.63 -36.41 -12.24
C ASN A 904 -61.53 -37.60 -12.66
N GLN A 905 -60.88 -38.76 -12.97
CA GLN A 905 -61.33 -40.19 -13.00
C GLN A 905 -61.41 -40.87 -14.40
N GLU A 906 -61.11 -42.17 -14.58
CA GLU A 906 -60.19 -43.14 -13.91
C GLU A 906 -60.04 -44.45 -14.75
N SER A 907 -59.10 -45.34 -14.36
CA SER A 907 -58.84 -46.72 -14.88
C SER A 907 -58.20 -46.89 -16.29
N GLY A 908 -57.30 -47.86 -16.53
CA GLY A 908 -56.56 -48.72 -15.58
C GLY A 908 -55.67 -49.85 -16.20
N LEU A 909 -54.74 -50.36 -15.37
CA LEU A 909 -54.03 -51.67 -15.41
C LEU A 909 -52.78 -51.94 -16.33
N VAL A 910 -51.58 -52.03 -15.67
CA VAL A 910 -50.62 -53.19 -15.64
C VAL A 910 -49.82 -53.54 -16.94
N THR A 911 -48.48 -53.70 -17.00
CA THR A 911 -47.49 -54.44 -16.15
C THR A 911 -46.09 -53.77 -15.98
N ASP A 912 -45.44 -54.10 -14.84
CA ASP A 912 -43.99 -54.32 -14.53
C ASP A 912 -42.80 -53.39 -14.96
N ARG A 913 -42.06 -52.95 -13.91
CA ARG A 913 -40.57 -52.91 -13.72
C ARG A 913 -39.69 -51.95 -14.56
N GLU A 914 -38.55 -51.42 -14.07
CA GLU A 914 -37.88 -51.42 -12.73
C GLU A 914 -37.14 -50.06 -12.54
N PRO A 915 -36.60 -49.69 -11.36
CA PRO A 915 -36.30 -48.29 -11.00
C PRO A 915 -34.92 -47.76 -11.45
N GLU A 916 -34.81 -46.43 -11.45
CA GLU A 916 -33.62 -45.67 -11.83
C GLU A 916 -32.43 -45.85 -10.88
N SER A 917 -31.21 -45.80 -11.43
CA SER A 917 -29.97 -45.59 -10.68
C SER A 917 -29.20 -44.41 -11.27
N ARG A 918 -28.54 -43.62 -10.40
CA ARG A 918 -27.65 -42.53 -10.83
C ARG A 918 -26.44 -43.11 -11.59
N PRO A 919 -26.10 -42.61 -12.79
CA PRO A 919 -24.73 -42.68 -13.26
C PRO A 919 -23.88 -41.63 -12.52
N GLU A 920 -22.66 -42.01 -12.14
CA GLU A 920 -21.65 -41.09 -11.63
C GLU A 920 -21.09 -40.27 -12.80
N THR A 921 -21.18 -38.94 -12.74
CA THR A 921 -20.47 -38.07 -13.69
C THR A 921 -19.00 -37.97 -13.29
N THR A 922 -18.18 -38.85 -13.86
CA THR A 922 -16.72 -38.78 -13.85
C THR A 922 -16.22 -37.39 -14.28
N LEU A 923 -15.16 -36.91 -13.62
CA LEU A 923 -14.45 -35.68 -14.01
C LEU A 923 -14.07 -35.71 -15.50
N SER A 924 -14.62 -34.78 -16.28
CA SER A 924 -14.24 -34.58 -17.67
C SER A 924 -13.04 -33.61 -17.75
N ASP A 925 -11.84 -34.14 -17.94
CA ASP A 925 -10.68 -33.32 -18.32
C ASP A 925 -10.99 -32.59 -19.63
N THR A 926 -11.17 -31.27 -19.55
CA THR A 926 -11.32 -30.40 -20.73
C THR A 926 -9.93 -29.92 -21.18
N PRO A 927 -9.37 -30.45 -22.28
CA PRO A 927 -8.04 -30.05 -22.74
C PRO A 927 -8.06 -28.59 -23.20
N ALA A 928 -7.07 -27.81 -22.77
CA ALA A 928 -6.96 -26.40 -23.13
C ALA A 928 -6.82 -26.23 -24.66
N VAL A 929 -7.80 -25.55 -25.28
CA VAL A 929 -7.84 -25.34 -26.73
C VAL A 929 -6.81 -24.28 -27.13
N VAL A 930 -5.61 -24.73 -27.52
CA VAL A 930 -4.57 -23.85 -28.07
C VAL A 930 -4.99 -23.39 -29.47
N VAL A 931 -5.32 -22.10 -29.61
CA VAL A 931 -5.73 -21.48 -30.87
C VAL A 931 -4.54 -21.32 -31.84
N ARG A 932 -4.15 -22.41 -32.50
CA ARG A 932 -3.05 -22.40 -33.48
C ARG A 932 -3.40 -21.58 -34.73
N GLY A 933 -2.49 -20.68 -35.12
CA GLY A 933 -2.40 -20.14 -36.49
C GLY A 933 -3.27 -18.95 -36.88
N ARG A 934 -3.31 -17.87 -36.08
CA ARG A 934 -4.02 -16.61 -36.44
C ARG A 934 -3.28 -15.36 -35.96
N LYS A 935 -3.23 -14.30 -36.77
CA LYS A 935 -2.77 -12.97 -36.31
C LYS A 935 -3.67 -12.42 -35.18
N PRO A 936 -3.14 -11.59 -34.25
CA PRO A 936 -3.96 -10.89 -33.28
C PRO A 936 -4.94 -9.92 -33.95
N LEU A 937 -6.05 -9.63 -33.27
CA LEU A 937 -7.08 -8.72 -33.78
C LEU A 937 -6.76 -7.26 -33.45
N TYR A 938 -6.69 -6.41 -34.47
CA TYR A 938 -6.60 -4.96 -34.30
C TYR A 938 -7.97 -4.38 -33.93
N ILE A 939 -8.16 -4.07 -32.65
CA ILE A 939 -9.42 -3.56 -32.07
C ILE A 939 -9.34 -2.07 -31.73
N ARG A 940 -10.50 -1.46 -31.53
CA ARG A 940 -10.65 -0.22 -30.76
C ARG A 940 -11.44 -0.54 -29.50
N GLU A 941 -11.39 0.33 -28.50
CA GLU A 941 -12.17 0.16 -27.27
C GLU A 941 -13.12 1.33 -26.99
N GLY A 942 -14.02 1.11 -26.03
CA GLY A 942 -14.99 2.12 -25.58
C GLY A 942 -14.44 3.12 -24.57
N GLY A 943 -13.30 2.81 -23.93
CA GLY A 943 -12.68 3.59 -22.86
C GLY A 943 -11.82 4.77 -23.34
N SER A 944 -11.18 5.41 -22.36
CA SER A 944 -10.36 6.62 -22.51
C SER A 944 -9.19 6.55 -21.55
N ILE A 945 -7.97 6.80 -22.01
CA ILE A 945 -6.78 7.01 -21.17
C ILE A 945 -6.33 8.46 -21.39
N PRO A 946 -6.30 9.36 -20.38
CA PRO A 946 -5.95 10.76 -20.59
C PRO A 946 -4.52 10.97 -21.08
N ALA A 947 -3.57 10.19 -20.56
CA ALA A 947 -2.13 10.37 -20.78
C ALA A 947 -1.68 10.07 -22.22
N ILE A 948 -2.21 9.03 -22.88
CA ILE A 948 -1.68 8.51 -24.15
C ILE A 948 -1.51 9.58 -25.24
N ARG A 949 -2.56 10.41 -25.45
CA ARG A 949 -2.58 11.42 -26.50
C ARG A 949 -1.82 12.70 -26.11
N PHE A 950 -1.54 12.89 -24.82
CA PHE A 950 -0.60 13.90 -24.35
C PHE A 950 0.85 13.44 -24.60
N LEU A 951 1.22 12.22 -24.19
CA LEU A 951 2.58 11.68 -24.35
C LEU A 951 3.03 11.66 -25.83
N GLU A 952 2.17 11.25 -26.77
CA GLU A 952 2.47 11.32 -28.21
C GLU A 952 2.81 12.73 -28.70
N LYS A 953 2.10 13.75 -28.20
CA LYS A 953 2.33 15.16 -28.59
C LYS A 953 3.59 15.71 -27.92
N GLU A 954 3.78 15.39 -26.64
CA GLU A 954 4.84 15.97 -25.82
C GLU A 954 6.22 15.45 -26.24
N PHE A 955 6.33 14.16 -26.55
CA PHE A 955 7.60 13.55 -26.99
C PHE A 955 7.72 13.39 -28.51
N GLY A 956 6.64 13.53 -29.28
CA GLY A 956 6.63 13.32 -30.73
C GLY A 956 6.80 11.85 -31.16
N ALA A 957 6.62 10.91 -30.23
CA ALA A 957 6.84 9.47 -30.42
C ALA A 957 5.53 8.72 -30.74
N PRO A 958 5.56 7.66 -31.57
CA PRO A 958 4.40 6.80 -31.82
C PRO A 958 4.04 5.96 -30.59
N ALA A 959 2.75 5.92 -30.25
CA ALA A 959 2.22 5.02 -29.21
C ALA A 959 1.66 3.70 -29.78
N ALA A 960 1.68 2.66 -28.96
CA ALA A 960 0.92 1.42 -29.15
C ALA A 960 0.42 0.87 -27.79
N HIS A 961 -0.64 0.06 -27.83
CA HIS A 961 -1.39 -0.35 -26.65
C HIS A 961 -1.63 -1.86 -26.69
N LEU A 962 -1.14 -2.58 -25.67
CA LEU A 962 -1.22 -4.03 -25.54
C LEU A 962 -2.32 -4.44 -24.55
N PRO A 963 -3.37 -5.13 -25.03
CA PRO A 963 -4.36 -5.80 -24.18
C PRO A 963 -3.76 -6.96 -23.38
N CYS A 964 -3.77 -6.83 -22.05
CA CYS A 964 -3.25 -7.85 -21.13
C CYS A 964 -4.39 -8.68 -20.51
N GLY A 965 -5.46 -8.03 -20.07
CA GLY A 965 -6.64 -8.68 -19.48
C GLY A 965 -7.58 -9.29 -20.51
N GLN A 966 -8.51 -10.14 -20.05
CA GLN A 966 -9.55 -10.81 -20.83
C GLN A 966 -10.91 -10.08 -20.72
N ALA A 967 -11.90 -10.47 -21.54
CA ALA A 967 -13.23 -9.86 -21.50
C ALA A 967 -13.99 -10.16 -20.20
N SER A 968 -13.73 -11.32 -19.56
CA SER A 968 -14.33 -11.72 -18.28
C SER A 968 -13.45 -11.43 -17.05
N ASP A 969 -12.43 -10.59 -17.16
CA ASP A 969 -11.57 -10.18 -16.03
C ASP A 969 -12.20 -9.12 -15.12
N ALA A 970 -13.36 -8.57 -15.50
CA ALA A 970 -14.22 -7.73 -14.66
C ALA A 970 -13.55 -6.47 -14.06
N ALA A 971 -12.65 -5.85 -14.81
CA ALA A 971 -12.02 -4.57 -14.47
C ALA A 971 -13.02 -3.49 -14.04
N HIS A 972 -12.62 -2.69 -13.05
CA HIS A 972 -13.42 -1.73 -12.28
C HIS A 972 -14.62 -2.33 -11.49
N LEU A 973 -15.08 -3.54 -11.81
CA LEU A 973 -16.25 -4.17 -11.20
C LEU A 973 -15.88 -4.98 -9.94
N GLU A 974 -16.86 -5.70 -9.41
CA GLU A 974 -16.69 -6.65 -8.30
C GLU A 974 -16.11 -7.98 -8.80
N ASN A 975 -15.22 -8.60 -8.02
CA ASN A 975 -14.45 -9.79 -8.43
C ASN A 975 -13.58 -9.55 -9.68
N GLU A 976 -12.97 -8.36 -9.77
CA GLU A 976 -11.86 -8.15 -10.70
C GLU A 976 -10.80 -9.23 -10.51
N ARG A 977 -10.31 -9.74 -11.64
CA ARG A 977 -9.34 -10.82 -11.70
C ARG A 977 -8.41 -10.65 -12.89
N ILE A 978 -7.31 -11.38 -12.92
CA ILE A 978 -6.48 -11.57 -14.11
C ILE A 978 -6.06 -13.03 -14.22
N ARG A 979 -6.06 -13.57 -15.43
CA ARG A 979 -5.57 -14.93 -15.68
C ARG A 979 -4.05 -15.00 -15.61
N LEU A 980 -3.51 -15.92 -14.80
CA LEU A 980 -2.08 -16.09 -14.61
C LEU A 980 -1.31 -16.34 -15.92
N LEU A 981 -1.91 -17.11 -16.83
CA LEU A 981 -1.34 -17.35 -18.17
C LEU A 981 -1.21 -16.04 -18.97
N ASN A 982 -2.21 -15.15 -18.91
CA ASN A 982 -2.16 -13.87 -19.60
C ASN A 982 -1.09 -12.95 -19.00
N LEU A 983 -0.97 -12.91 -17.68
CA LEU A 983 0.06 -12.12 -16.97
C LEU A 983 1.47 -12.58 -17.35
N LEU A 984 1.75 -13.89 -17.28
CA LEU A 984 3.05 -14.47 -17.68
C LEU A 984 3.33 -14.25 -19.18
N LYS A 985 2.34 -14.44 -20.04
CA LYS A 985 2.49 -14.21 -21.49
C LYS A 985 2.67 -12.74 -21.83
N SER A 986 2.17 -11.82 -21.01
CA SER A 986 2.44 -10.39 -21.15
C SER A 986 3.91 -10.08 -20.84
N ARG A 987 4.48 -10.65 -19.77
CA ARG A 987 5.94 -10.56 -19.47
C ARG A 987 6.79 -11.07 -20.64
N GLU A 988 6.44 -12.23 -21.21
CA GLU A 988 7.11 -12.75 -22.41
C GLU A 988 7.00 -11.80 -23.63
N ILE A 989 5.84 -11.17 -23.87
CA ILE A 989 5.64 -10.21 -24.96
C ILE A 989 6.47 -8.94 -24.74
N PHE A 990 6.41 -8.35 -23.54
CA PHE A 990 7.20 -7.17 -23.18
C PHE A 990 8.70 -7.43 -23.35
N GLY A 991 9.20 -8.60 -22.90
CA GLY A 991 10.60 -8.99 -23.07
C GLY A 991 10.99 -9.10 -24.54
N GLU A 992 10.14 -9.67 -25.40
CA GLU A 992 10.41 -9.73 -26.84
C GLU A 992 10.36 -8.34 -27.52
N VAL A 993 9.53 -7.41 -27.04
CA VAL A 993 9.43 -6.03 -27.57
C VAL A 993 10.63 -5.19 -27.15
N PHE A 994 10.95 -5.12 -25.85
CA PHE A 994 12.07 -4.34 -25.31
C PHE A 994 13.45 -4.83 -25.80
N ARG A 995 13.54 -6.11 -26.22
CA ARG A 995 14.74 -6.72 -26.83
C ARG A 995 14.82 -6.53 -28.36
N ARG A 996 13.81 -5.92 -29.00
CA ARG A 996 13.72 -5.76 -30.47
C ARG A 996 13.68 -4.31 -30.94
N LEU A 997 13.01 -3.43 -30.20
CA LEU A 997 12.93 -2.00 -30.51
C LEU A 997 14.27 -1.34 -30.20
#